data_AF-A0A5M6DGX1-F1
#
_entry.id   AF-A0A5M6DGX1-F1
#
_cell.length_a   1.000
_cell.length_b   1.000
_cell.length_c   1.000
_cell.angle_alpha   90.00
_cell.angle_beta   90.00
_cell.angle_gamma   90.00
#
_symmetry.space_group_name_H-M   'P 1'
#
loop_
_entity.id
_entity.type
_entity.pdbx_description
1 polymer ?
#
loop_
_entity_poly.entity_id
_entity_poly.type
_entity_poly.pdbx_seq_one_letter_code
_entity_poly.pdbx_strand_id
1 'polypeptide(L)'
;MKRLQFCVLFSLAAWATFGRPSESIADDVVIEDFESASYDGWALTGDAFGKGPAAGTLPGQMDVSGFRGQRLVNTFHGGDASVGTATSRPFTLTKPYLAFLIGGGADASAVGIELIVDGQPVRRASGADSESLQWQSWEVREFAEREATLRIYDRARGGWGHVNVDQITLVDQPPERFDLQYKLQRYRTGDDYYDEPFRPQVHFSPEIHWMNDPNGLVYHNGEYHLFYQYNPAGITWGHMSWGHAVSRDMVHWEHLPVAIPEVDGVMAFSGCCVVDHHNTSGLGPDDAPPMVAIYTGHGHGKQVQNLAYSNDNGRSWTRYAGNPVLDIGQSDFRDPKVFWHQPTERWVMVVALATERVIVFYQSPDLKHWEELSRFGPAGVEGKLNWECPDLFPLEVENEPGRQLWVLEADMGSGSIAGGSGGEYFVGDFDGQKFTPIQSARWVDFGRDFYAPVSWSNIPPSDGRRLWIGWFNNWETCLVPTSPWRSCMSVPRTLTLHQVPGEGGQDVYTLVQRPIQELRSLRSGRRDLDTSAASWPPVAVTAPGELSDMSFVLKTALIPGTERSCGIRLRTGADEFTEVGYDRQGRVVYVDRRRSGTVDFHETFAGRHEAPVRTIDGRVTLEMIVDRSTIEVFINDGEAVISDRIFPSSQQPVIEVFAGGETARLTDTTLFPLRSIWPDAPTATASGAEGE
;
A
#
# COMPACT_ATOMS: atom_id res chain seq x y z
N MET A 1 37.07 17.52 5.79
CA MET A 1 37.81 18.71 5.28
C MET A 1 36.78 19.75 4.79
N LYS A 2 36.95 21.05 5.11
CA LYS A 2 37.29 22.15 4.16
C LYS A 2 36.50 22.13 2.83
N ARG A 3 35.57 23.09 2.62
CA ARG A 3 35.66 24.31 1.73
C ARG A 3 35.56 23.98 0.22
N LEU A 4 34.76 24.59 -0.69
CA LEU A 4 34.07 25.91 -0.86
C LEU A 4 32.53 25.72 -1.07
N GLN A 5 31.60 26.69 -1.13
CA GLN A 5 31.52 28.17 -0.98
C GLN A 5 31.65 29.09 -2.24
N PHE A 6 30.73 30.08 -2.40
CA PHE A 6 30.54 31.10 -3.49
C PHE A 6 29.98 30.54 -4.83
N CYS A 7 29.14 31.19 -5.65
CA CYS A 7 28.30 32.42 -5.63
C CYS A 7 27.13 32.22 -6.65
N VAL A 8 25.85 32.68 -6.57
CA VAL A 8 25.14 33.92 -6.14
C VAL A 8 24.80 34.90 -7.30
N LEU A 9 23.48 35.04 -7.58
CA LEU A 9 22.70 36.13 -8.23
C LEU A 9 22.95 36.51 -9.71
N PHE A 10 21.85 36.64 -10.50
CA PHE A 10 21.22 37.95 -10.83
C PHE A 10 19.81 37.78 -11.46
N SER A 11 19.15 38.87 -11.87
CA SER A 11 17.73 38.98 -12.27
C SER A 11 17.52 40.13 -13.32
N LEU A 12 16.34 40.58 -13.78
CA LEU A 12 14.95 40.56 -13.25
C LEU A 12 13.90 40.88 -14.37
N ALA A 13 12.76 40.16 -14.38
CA ALA A 13 11.44 40.49 -14.99
C ALA A 13 11.24 40.79 -16.50
N ALA A 14 10.18 40.20 -17.07
CA ALA A 14 9.12 40.90 -17.83
C ALA A 14 7.83 40.04 -17.91
N TRP A 15 6.65 40.67 -17.91
CA TRP A 15 5.35 40.03 -18.16
C TRP A 15 4.82 40.39 -19.55
N ALA A 16 4.30 39.42 -20.31
CA ALA A 16 3.27 39.64 -21.33
C ALA A 16 2.50 38.35 -21.66
N THR A 17 1.18 38.44 -21.62
CA THR A 17 0.16 37.45 -22.00
C THR A 17 0.40 36.71 -23.34
N PHE A 18 0.14 35.40 -23.39
CA PHE A 18 -0.60 34.74 -24.49
C PHE A 18 -0.97 33.28 -24.17
N GLY A 19 -2.16 32.84 -24.61
CA GLY A 19 -2.54 31.43 -24.80
C GLY A 19 -2.98 30.63 -23.56
N ARG A 20 -4.09 29.90 -23.69
CA ARG A 20 -4.20 28.58 -23.06
C ARG A 20 -3.32 27.62 -23.89
N PRO A 21 -2.50 26.76 -23.28
CA PRO A 21 -1.97 25.61 -24.00
C PRO A 21 -3.13 24.73 -24.47
N SER A 22 -3.19 24.46 -25.76
CA SER A 22 -3.86 23.24 -26.25
C SER A 22 -2.91 22.07 -26.01
N GLU A 23 -3.42 20.94 -25.53
CA GLU A 23 -2.69 19.68 -25.55
C GLU A 23 -2.57 19.17 -26.99
N SER A 24 -1.63 19.74 -27.74
CA SER A 24 -0.96 19.00 -28.79
C SER A 24 0.04 18.07 -28.09
N ILE A 25 -0.26 16.78 -28.04
CA ILE A 25 0.78 15.77 -27.85
C ILE A 25 1.78 16.02 -28.98
N ALA A 26 2.99 16.45 -28.62
CA ALA A 26 4.03 16.70 -29.60
C ALA A 26 4.65 15.36 -29.98
N ASP A 27 4.69 15.02 -31.27
CA ASP A 27 5.17 13.72 -31.73
C ASP A 27 6.59 13.43 -31.23
N ASP A 28 6.72 12.44 -30.34
CA ASP A 28 8.01 11.96 -29.86
C ASP A 28 8.77 11.25 -30.97
N VAL A 29 10.06 11.55 -31.11
CA VAL A 29 10.88 11.01 -32.20
C VAL A 29 11.71 9.85 -31.67
N VAL A 30 11.16 8.64 -31.79
CA VAL A 30 11.87 7.39 -31.48
C VAL A 30 13.08 7.25 -32.40
N ILE A 31 14.27 7.16 -31.79
CA ILE A 31 15.54 6.89 -32.47
C ILE A 31 15.74 5.38 -32.64
N GLU A 32 15.40 4.63 -31.58
CA GLU A 32 15.47 3.18 -31.48
C GLU A 32 14.54 2.66 -30.37
N ASP A 33 13.79 1.60 -30.65
CA ASP A 33 12.94 0.87 -29.69
C ASP A 33 13.38 -0.59 -29.49
N PHE A 34 14.37 -1.07 -30.25
CA PHE A 34 14.90 -2.42 -30.18
C PHE A 34 13.87 -3.55 -30.40
N GLU A 35 12.66 -3.29 -30.91
CA GLU A 35 11.65 -4.33 -31.18
C GLU A 35 12.01 -5.22 -32.40
N SER A 36 13.03 -4.81 -33.16
CA SER A 36 13.61 -5.56 -34.27
C SER A 36 14.17 -6.93 -33.87
N ALA A 37 14.17 -7.87 -34.83
CA ALA A 37 14.78 -9.20 -34.67
C ALA A 37 16.32 -9.17 -34.63
N SER A 38 16.95 -8.07 -35.05
CA SER A 38 18.39 -7.86 -35.17
C SER A 38 18.78 -6.40 -34.94
N TYR A 39 20.03 -6.16 -34.59
CA TYR A 39 20.62 -4.83 -34.38
C TYR A 39 20.91 -4.09 -35.71
N ASP A 40 19.94 -4.07 -36.61
CA ASP A 40 20.07 -3.46 -37.95
C ASP A 40 20.27 -1.94 -37.81
N GLY A 41 21.28 -1.40 -38.51
CA GLY A 41 21.67 0.00 -38.36
C GLY A 41 22.62 0.31 -37.19
N TRP A 42 23.03 -0.69 -36.41
CA TRP A 42 24.07 -0.55 -35.38
C TRP A 42 25.35 -1.30 -35.76
N ALA A 43 26.51 -0.65 -35.53
CA ALA A 43 27.82 -1.25 -35.66
C ALA A 43 28.25 -1.91 -34.34
N LEU A 44 28.26 -3.25 -34.31
CA LEU A 44 28.63 -4.05 -33.15
C LEU A 44 30.12 -4.39 -33.10
N THR A 45 30.69 -4.46 -31.90
CA THR A 45 32.00 -5.05 -31.61
C THR A 45 31.95 -5.88 -30.32
N GLY A 46 32.83 -6.88 -30.19
CA GLY A 46 32.93 -7.74 -29.00
C GLY A 46 31.98 -8.94 -28.99
N ASP A 47 31.70 -9.46 -27.79
CA ASP A 47 30.88 -10.66 -27.54
C ASP A 47 29.68 -10.42 -26.61
N ALA A 48 29.56 -9.21 -26.02
CA ALA A 48 28.47 -8.85 -25.11
C ALA A 48 27.09 -8.66 -25.78
N PHE A 49 27.04 -8.51 -27.10
CA PHE A 49 25.79 -8.32 -27.84
C PHE A 49 25.37 -9.64 -28.51
N GLY A 50 24.11 -10.03 -28.29
CA GLY A 50 23.49 -11.16 -28.99
C GLY A 50 23.26 -10.91 -30.48
N LYS A 51 22.65 -11.88 -31.18
CA LYS A 51 22.28 -11.74 -32.61
C LYS A 51 21.25 -10.63 -32.88
N GLY A 52 20.53 -10.23 -31.84
CA GLY A 52 19.58 -9.13 -31.81
C GLY A 52 19.24 -8.78 -30.35
N PRO A 53 18.33 -7.82 -30.15
CA PRO A 53 17.76 -7.49 -28.85
C PRO A 53 17.19 -8.71 -28.12
N ALA A 54 17.41 -8.77 -26.80
CA ALA A 54 16.93 -9.84 -25.93
C ALA A 54 15.44 -9.64 -25.59
N ALA A 55 14.72 -10.70 -25.23
CA ALA A 55 13.32 -10.64 -24.81
C ALA A 55 13.18 -10.60 -23.27
N GLY A 56 13.84 -9.62 -22.63
CA GLY A 56 13.95 -9.52 -21.17
C GLY A 56 15.13 -10.30 -20.58
N THR A 57 14.88 -10.96 -19.44
CA THR A 57 15.86 -11.64 -18.57
C THR A 57 16.62 -12.76 -19.28
N LEU A 58 17.96 -12.76 -19.18
CA LEU A 58 18.83 -13.80 -19.74
C LEU A 58 19.22 -14.89 -18.73
N PRO A 59 19.63 -16.10 -19.16
CA PRO A 59 19.93 -17.21 -18.26
C PRO A 59 21.08 -16.88 -17.28
N GLY A 60 20.79 -16.89 -15.98
CA GLY A 60 21.75 -16.58 -14.91
C GLY A 60 21.79 -15.10 -14.49
N GLN A 61 20.98 -14.25 -15.12
CA GLN A 61 20.77 -12.85 -14.73
C GLN A 61 19.76 -12.75 -13.57
N MET A 62 19.70 -11.59 -12.91
CA MET A 62 18.54 -11.23 -12.07
C MET A 62 17.39 -10.71 -12.96
N ASP A 63 16.18 -10.54 -12.40
CA ASP A 63 15.00 -10.27 -13.22
C ASP A 63 14.99 -8.85 -13.84
N VAL A 64 14.96 -8.80 -15.18
CA VAL A 64 15.05 -7.59 -16.00
C VAL A 64 13.65 -7.02 -16.21
N SER A 65 13.47 -5.77 -15.81
CA SER A 65 12.16 -5.10 -15.78
C SER A 65 12.26 -3.64 -16.22
N GLY A 66 11.13 -2.99 -16.49
CA GLY A 66 11.09 -1.54 -16.78
C GLY A 66 11.45 -1.14 -18.21
N PHE A 67 11.78 -2.08 -19.11
CA PHE A 67 11.78 -1.86 -20.55
C PHE A 67 10.34 -1.84 -21.11
N ARG A 68 10.15 -1.20 -22.27
CA ARG A 68 8.90 -1.16 -23.04
C ARG A 68 8.90 -2.28 -24.09
N GLY A 69 7.80 -2.41 -24.84
CA GLY A 69 7.71 -3.40 -25.93
C GLY A 69 7.85 -4.86 -25.46
N GLN A 70 8.58 -5.65 -26.25
CA GLN A 70 8.90 -7.06 -26.04
C GLN A 70 10.41 -7.31 -25.88
N ARG A 71 11.26 -6.32 -26.19
CA ARG A 71 12.72 -6.49 -26.30
C ARG A 71 13.52 -5.34 -25.69
N LEU A 72 14.82 -5.55 -25.53
CA LEU A 72 15.79 -4.53 -25.14
C LEU A 72 17.24 -4.88 -25.56
N VAL A 73 18.15 -3.90 -25.50
CA VAL A 73 19.58 -4.19 -25.37
C VAL A 73 19.83 -4.73 -23.97
N ASN A 74 20.47 -5.89 -23.90
CA ASN A 74 20.93 -6.52 -22.67
C ASN A 74 22.32 -7.12 -22.96
N THR A 75 23.36 -6.60 -22.31
CA THR A 75 24.74 -7.03 -22.59
C THR A 75 25.22 -8.24 -21.76
N PHE A 76 24.36 -8.78 -20.89
CA PHE A 76 24.62 -10.02 -20.12
C PHE A 76 24.60 -11.30 -21.00
N HIS A 77 24.73 -11.18 -22.32
CA HIS A 77 24.62 -12.28 -23.28
C HIS A 77 25.64 -13.43 -23.07
N GLY A 78 26.84 -13.11 -22.57
CA GLY A 78 27.82 -14.09 -22.06
C GLY A 78 28.02 -14.04 -20.54
N GLY A 79 27.09 -13.40 -19.83
CA GLY A 79 27.26 -12.93 -18.45
C GLY A 79 28.23 -11.76 -18.30
N ASP A 80 28.40 -11.31 -17.05
CA ASP A 80 29.27 -10.25 -16.50
C ASP A 80 30.78 -10.30 -16.89
N ALA A 81 31.18 -11.17 -17.82
CA ALA A 81 32.53 -11.33 -18.32
C ALA A 81 32.66 -11.03 -19.83
N SER A 82 31.57 -10.82 -20.55
CA SER A 82 31.60 -10.35 -21.94
C SER A 82 31.92 -8.86 -22.03
N VAL A 83 32.38 -8.39 -23.20
CA VAL A 83 32.60 -6.96 -23.48
C VAL A 83 32.23 -6.62 -24.91
N GLY A 84 31.89 -5.36 -25.20
CA GLY A 84 31.58 -4.92 -26.55
C GLY A 84 31.12 -3.47 -26.67
N THR A 85 30.74 -3.07 -27.88
CA THR A 85 30.05 -1.80 -28.12
C THR A 85 29.04 -1.95 -29.25
N ALA A 86 27.89 -1.30 -29.13
CA ALA A 86 26.99 -1.01 -30.23
C ALA A 86 27.01 0.51 -30.51
N THR A 87 27.36 0.93 -31.73
CA THR A 87 27.30 2.34 -32.15
C THR A 87 26.22 2.52 -33.20
N SER A 88 25.30 3.48 -33.01
CA SER A 88 24.14 3.70 -33.88
C SER A 88 24.51 4.31 -35.24
N ARG A 89 23.59 4.21 -36.20
CA ARG A 89 23.51 5.16 -37.33
C ARG A 89 23.42 6.62 -36.82
N PRO A 90 23.85 7.62 -37.60
CA PRO A 90 23.65 9.02 -37.24
C PRO A 90 22.18 9.45 -37.27
N PHE A 91 21.82 10.43 -36.44
CA PHE A 91 20.49 11.04 -36.36
C PHE A 91 20.58 12.52 -35.96
N THR A 92 19.55 13.31 -36.26
CA THR A 92 19.51 14.74 -35.94
C THR A 92 18.83 15.00 -34.60
N LEU A 93 19.40 15.90 -33.78
CA LEU A 93 18.83 16.32 -32.50
C LEU A 93 17.76 17.41 -32.69
N THR A 94 16.52 17.00 -32.96
CA THR A 94 15.36 17.87 -33.30
C THR A 94 14.49 18.28 -32.11
N LYS A 95 14.80 17.81 -30.89
CA LYS A 95 14.02 18.01 -29.66
C LYS A 95 14.94 18.46 -28.51
N PRO A 96 14.42 19.14 -27.47
CA PRO A 96 15.25 19.68 -26.38
C PRO A 96 15.87 18.61 -25.46
N TYR A 97 15.29 17.41 -25.37
CA TYR A 97 15.81 16.31 -24.57
C TYR A 97 15.97 15.04 -25.40
N LEU A 98 17.02 14.27 -25.09
CA LEU A 98 17.17 12.88 -25.51
C LEU A 98 16.99 12.00 -24.27
N ALA A 99 15.93 11.20 -24.25
CA ALA A 99 15.59 10.29 -23.17
C ALA A 99 15.85 8.83 -23.59
N PHE A 100 16.10 7.97 -22.60
CA PHE A 100 16.29 6.53 -22.78
C PHE A 100 16.03 5.79 -21.47
N LEU A 101 15.60 4.55 -21.56
CA LEU A 101 15.52 3.62 -20.43
C LEU A 101 16.88 2.94 -20.25
N ILE A 102 17.40 2.88 -19.02
CA ILE A 102 18.70 2.26 -18.73
C ILE A 102 18.73 1.55 -17.37
N GLY A 103 19.41 0.41 -17.34
CA GLY A 103 19.71 -0.41 -16.17
C GLY A 103 21.09 -1.10 -16.31
N GLY A 104 21.38 -2.08 -15.45
CA GLY A 104 22.69 -2.69 -15.29
C GLY A 104 23.61 -1.90 -14.35
N GLY A 105 24.93 -2.00 -14.57
CA GLY A 105 25.94 -1.50 -13.63
C GLY A 105 26.10 0.02 -13.56
N ALA A 106 26.58 0.50 -12.41
CA ALA A 106 26.71 1.92 -12.07
C ALA A 106 28.03 2.60 -12.51
N ASP A 107 29.06 1.84 -12.90
CA ASP A 107 30.34 2.45 -13.34
C ASP A 107 30.26 2.95 -14.78
N ALA A 108 29.84 4.22 -14.93
CA ALA A 108 29.85 4.95 -16.19
C ALA A 108 31.22 5.00 -16.89
N SER A 109 32.35 4.69 -16.24
CA SER A 109 33.63 4.56 -16.94
C SER A 109 33.69 3.30 -17.81
N ALA A 110 33.06 2.21 -17.35
CA ALA A 110 33.16 0.86 -17.90
C ALA A 110 31.90 0.39 -18.66
N VAL A 111 30.70 0.67 -18.15
CA VAL A 111 29.40 0.29 -18.75
C VAL A 111 28.52 1.52 -18.99
N GLY A 112 27.60 1.47 -19.95
CA GLY A 112 26.61 2.53 -20.15
C GLY A 112 26.33 2.94 -21.60
N ILE A 113 25.82 4.15 -21.75
CA ILE A 113 25.51 4.81 -23.04
C ILE A 113 26.12 6.21 -23.11
N GLU A 114 26.66 6.60 -24.25
CA GLU A 114 27.23 7.93 -24.51
C GLU A 114 26.70 8.56 -25.81
N LEU A 115 26.36 9.86 -25.75
CA LEU A 115 26.00 10.68 -26.91
C LEU A 115 27.26 11.27 -27.53
N ILE A 116 27.41 11.14 -28.83
CA ILE A 116 28.60 11.55 -29.59
C ILE A 116 28.18 12.61 -30.62
N VAL A 117 28.74 13.81 -30.50
CA VAL A 117 28.54 14.95 -31.41
C VAL A 117 29.93 15.44 -31.86
N ASP A 118 30.09 15.78 -33.15
CA ASP A 118 31.39 16.05 -33.79
C ASP A 118 32.46 14.95 -33.55
N GLY A 119 32.03 13.70 -33.32
CA GLY A 119 32.91 12.58 -32.99
C GLY A 119 33.45 12.57 -31.55
N GLN A 120 32.99 13.47 -30.67
CA GLN A 120 33.35 13.50 -29.25
C GLN A 120 32.16 13.08 -28.36
N PRO A 121 32.35 12.27 -27.30
CA PRO A 121 31.32 12.04 -26.29
C PRO A 121 30.99 13.34 -25.55
N VAL A 122 29.74 13.81 -25.63
CA VAL A 122 29.24 15.06 -25.02
C VAL A 122 28.25 14.83 -23.86
N ARG A 123 27.72 13.62 -23.74
CA ARG A 123 26.90 13.14 -22.61
C ARG A 123 27.17 11.66 -22.36
N ARG A 124 26.89 11.19 -21.15
CA ARG A 124 27.09 9.80 -20.72
C ARG A 124 26.15 9.45 -19.57
N ALA A 125 25.74 8.18 -19.51
CA ALA A 125 24.90 7.60 -18.47
C ALA A 125 25.23 6.11 -18.30
N SER A 126 24.85 5.55 -17.16
CA SER A 126 24.99 4.14 -16.79
C SER A 126 23.73 3.68 -16.06
N GLY A 127 23.67 2.40 -15.70
CA GLY A 127 22.67 1.90 -14.76
C GLY A 127 22.97 2.36 -13.33
N ALA A 128 22.41 1.65 -12.36
CA ALA A 128 22.49 1.97 -10.93
C ALA A 128 22.71 0.71 -10.07
N ASP A 129 23.44 -0.28 -10.62
CA ASP A 129 23.56 -1.63 -10.08
C ASP A 129 22.16 -2.27 -9.89
N SER A 130 21.35 -2.22 -10.96
CA SER A 130 19.96 -2.70 -10.96
C SER A 130 19.50 -3.16 -12.34
N GLU A 131 18.87 -4.33 -12.42
CA GLU A 131 18.26 -4.87 -13.65
C GLU A 131 16.97 -4.13 -14.07
N SER A 132 16.41 -3.29 -13.19
CA SER A 132 15.23 -2.50 -13.52
C SER A 132 15.64 -1.26 -14.29
N LEU A 133 15.26 -1.17 -15.56
CA LEU A 133 15.50 0.01 -16.37
C LEU A 133 14.67 1.17 -15.84
N GLN A 134 15.27 2.36 -15.82
CA GLN A 134 14.65 3.60 -15.37
C GLN A 134 14.86 4.68 -16.43
N TRP A 135 13.94 5.64 -16.50
CA TRP A 135 14.13 6.78 -17.40
C TRP A 135 15.31 7.64 -16.95
N GLN A 136 16.26 7.83 -17.85
CA GLN A 136 17.22 8.92 -17.80
C GLN A 136 17.05 9.79 -19.04
N SER A 137 17.52 11.03 -18.96
CA SER A 137 17.56 11.92 -20.11
C SER A 137 18.73 12.88 -20.02
N TRP A 138 19.12 13.40 -21.17
CA TRP A 138 20.01 14.55 -21.28
C TRP A 138 19.26 15.70 -21.93
N GLU A 139 19.34 16.89 -21.34
CA GLU A 139 19.08 18.11 -22.09
C GLU A 139 20.13 18.22 -23.20
N VAL A 140 19.70 18.52 -24.42
CA VAL A 140 20.54 18.61 -25.62
C VAL A 140 20.26 19.87 -26.45
N ARG A 141 19.60 20.87 -25.85
CA ARG A 141 19.23 22.14 -26.50
C ARG A 141 20.42 22.87 -27.14
N GLU A 142 21.64 22.73 -26.60
CA GLU A 142 22.84 23.34 -27.18
C GLU A 142 23.36 22.61 -28.43
N PHE A 143 22.80 21.45 -28.74
CA PHE A 143 23.11 20.64 -29.91
C PHE A 143 21.97 20.56 -30.93
N ALA A 144 20.93 21.39 -30.81
CA ALA A 144 19.78 21.37 -31.71
C ALA A 144 20.17 21.45 -33.21
N GLU A 145 19.48 20.69 -34.04
CA GLU A 145 19.71 20.53 -35.49
C GLU A 145 21.09 19.96 -35.89
N ARG A 146 21.87 19.43 -34.95
CA ARG A 146 23.15 18.75 -35.23
C ARG A 146 22.97 17.25 -35.39
N GLU A 147 23.83 16.67 -36.21
CA GLU A 147 23.97 15.21 -36.33
C GLU A 147 24.72 14.65 -35.11
N ALA A 148 24.21 13.54 -34.58
CA ALA A 148 24.76 12.82 -33.44
C ALA A 148 24.75 11.30 -33.70
N THR A 149 25.56 10.56 -32.95
CA THR A 149 25.48 9.10 -32.84
C THR A 149 25.43 8.71 -31.37
N LEU A 150 24.86 7.54 -31.07
CA LEU A 150 24.90 6.94 -29.74
C LEU A 150 25.86 5.76 -29.73
N ARG A 151 26.52 5.54 -28.60
CA ARG A 151 27.24 4.30 -28.33
C ARG A 151 26.80 3.71 -27.01
N ILE A 152 26.26 2.51 -27.06
CA ILE A 152 26.13 1.63 -25.89
C ILE A 152 27.43 0.85 -25.78
N TYR A 153 28.01 0.76 -24.58
CA TYR A 153 29.31 0.14 -24.37
C TYR A 153 29.33 -0.70 -23.10
N ASP A 154 30.09 -1.78 -23.20
CA ASP A 154 30.38 -2.70 -22.12
C ASP A 154 31.88 -3.03 -22.14
N ARG A 155 32.58 -2.71 -21.06
CA ARG A 155 34.04 -2.81 -20.93
C ARG A 155 34.45 -3.44 -19.60
N ALA A 156 33.49 -3.82 -18.77
CA ALA A 156 33.71 -4.37 -17.44
C ALA A 156 33.97 -5.88 -17.50
N ARG A 157 34.51 -6.45 -16.41
CA ARG A 157 34.64 -7.90 -16.20
C ARG A 157 34.54 -8.20 -14.71
N GLY A 158 33.38 -8.63 -14.24
CA GLY A 158 33.05 -8.76 -12.81
C GLY A 158 31.59 -8.40 -12.56
N GLY A 159 31.13 -8.54 -11.30
CA GLY A 159 29.73 -8.28 -10.92
C GLY A 159 29.21 -6.92 -11.41
N TRP A 160 28.02 -6.90 -12.01
CA TRP A 160 27.43 -5.73 -12.71
C TRP A 160 28.23 -5.27 -13.95
N GLY A 161 28.98 -6.18 -14.56
CA GLY A 161 29.68 -6.00 -15.82
C GLY A 161 28.76 -6.15 -17.02
N HIS A 162 27.66 -5.40 -17.03
CA HIS A 162 26.70 -5.32 -18.13
C HIS A 162 25.88 -4.02 -18.07
N VAL A 163 25.15 -3.72 -19.15
CA VAL A 163 24.17 -2.64 -19.26
C VAL A 163 22.90 -3.14 -19.96
N ASN A 164 21.74 -2.68 -19.47
CA ASN A 164 20.45 -2.85 -20.14
C ASN A 164 20.01 -1.48 -20.70
N VAL A 165 19.57 -1.38 -21.96
CA VAL A 165 19.13 -0.12 -22.59
C VAL A 165 17.90 -0.33 -23.46
N ASP A 166 16.96 0.63 -23.42
CA ASP A 166 15.72 0.60 -24.20
C ASP A 166 15.16 2.02 -24.53
N GLN A 167 14.17 2.11 -25.43
CA GLN A 167 13.32 3.26 -25.76
C GLN A 167 14.09 4.60 -25.89
N ILE A 168 15.02 4.65 -26.84
CA ILE A 168 15.83 5.85 -27.10
C ILE A 168 14.99 6.83 -27.91
N THR A 169 14.61 7.96 -27.30
CA THR A 169 13.56 8.85 -27.80
C THR A 169 13.91 10.33 -27.61
N LEU A 170 13.72 11.13 -28.66
CA LEU A 170 13.82 12.59 -28.63
C LEU A 170 12.46 13.20 -28.25
N VAL A 171 12.43 13.98 -27.16
CA VAL A 171 11.21 14.39 -26.45
C VAL A 171 11.24 15.87 -26.03
N ASP A 172 10.07 16.50 -25.87
CA ASP A 172 9.96 17.93 -25.54
C ASP A 172 10.06 18.26 -24.03
N GLN A 173 9.83 17.26 -23.17
CA GLN A 173 10.01 17.32 -21.72
C GLN A 173 10.69 16.03 -21.23
N PRO A 174 11.53 16.06 -20.17
CA PRO A 174 12.14 14.86 -19.65
C PRO A 174 11.08 13.94 -19.01
N PRO A 175 11.05 12.63 -19.32
CA PRO A 175 10.06 11.71 -18.77
C PRO A 175 10.30 11.44 -17.27
N GLU A 176 9.23 11.11 -16.57
CA GLU A 176 9.29 10.73 -15.15
C GLU A 176 10.03 9.41 -14.96
N ARG A 177 10.92 9.38 -13.96
CA ARG A 177 11.87 8.28 -13.66
C ARG A 177 11.27 6.85 -13.72
N PHE A 178 10.01 6.70 -13.30
CA PHE A 178 9.37 5.40 -13.02
C PHE A 178 8.39 4.88 -14.08
N ASP A 179 8.02 5.73 -15.06
CA ASP A 179 7.03 5.46 -16.13
C ASP A 179 5.73 4.78 -15.66
N LEU A 180 5.16 5.27 -14.56
CA LEU A 180 4.02 4.62 -13.92
C LEU A 180 2.82 4.48 -14.87
N GLN A 181 2.57 5.48 -15.72
CA GLN A 181 1.45 5.47 -16.66
C GLN A 181 1.60 4.39 -17.75
N TYR A 182 2.79 4.18 -18.32
CA TYR A 182 3.01 3.08 -19.26
C TYR A 182 2.78 1.71 -18.60
N LYS A 183 3.33 1.51 -17.40
CA LYS A 183 3.18 0.26 -16.64
C LYS A 183 1.72 -0.03 -16.29
N LEU A 184 0.99 0.99 -15.80
CA LEU A 184 -0.44 0.90 -15.52
C LEU A 184 -1.26 0.65 -16.79
N GLN A 185 -0.97 1.32 -17.90
CA GLN A 185 -1.65 1.08 -19.17
C GLN A 185 -1.47 -0.37 -19.64
N ARG A 186 -0.23 -0.88 -19.63
CA ARG A 186 0.08 -2.27 -20.01
C ARG A 186 -0.66 -3.28 -19.11
N TYR A 187 -0.69 -3.04 -17.80
CA TYR A 187 -1.38 -3.87 -16.83
C TYR A 187 -2.91 -3.85 -17.01
N ARG A 188 -3.51 -2.66 -17.20
CA ARG A 188 -4.96 -2.47 -17.49
C ARG A 188 -5.42 -3.13 -18.79
N THR A 189 -4.49 -3.46 -19.70
CA THR A 189 -4.76 -4.19 -20.95
C THR A 189 -4.36 -5.67 -20.89
N GLY A 190 -3.96 -6.19 -19.73
CA GLY A 190 -3.62 -7.60 -19.54
C GLY A 190 -4.86 -8.49 -19.41
N ASP A 191 -4.75 -9.74 -19.87
CA ASP A 191 -5.81 -10.75 -19.73
C ASP A 191 -6.08 -11.12 -18.25
N ASP A 192 -5.13 -10.84 -17.36
CA ASP A 192 -5.12 -11.15 -15.92
C ASP A 192 -5.35 -9.93 -15.01
N TYR A 193 -5.87 -8.82 -15.55
CA TYR A 193 -6.16 -7.60 -14.76
C TYR A 193 -7.05 -7.90 -13.54
N TYR A 194 -6.46 -7.79 -12.35
CA TYR A 194 -7.04 -8.18 -11.05
C TYR A 194 -7.45 -9.65 -10.87
N ASP A 195 -7.08 -10.55 -11.79
CA ASP A 195 -7.34 -12.00 -11.69
C ASP A 195 -6.09 -12.81 -11.28
N GLU A 196 -5.01 -12.15 -10.84
CA GLU A 196 -3.76 -12.84 -10.56
C GLU A 196 -3.87 -13.81 -9.36
N PRO A 197 -2.96 -14.81 -9.26
CA PRO A 197 -2.78 -15.58 -8.05
C PRO A 197 -2.66 -14.68 -6.81
N PHE A 198 -3.39 -15.05 -5.77
CA PHE A 198 -3.47 -14.33 -4.51
C PHE A 198 -4.10 -12.93 -4.54
N ARG A 199 -4.51 -12.35 -5.68
CA ARG A 199 -5.13 -11.01 -5.74
C ARG A 199 -6.45 -10.96 -4.94
N PRO A 200 -6.57 -10.16 -3.85
CA PRO A 200 -7.81 -10.04 -3.11
C PRO A 200 -8.92 -9.46 -4.00
N GLN A 201 -10.10 -10.07 -3.95
CA GLN A 201 -11.28 -9.69 -4.71
C GLN A 201 -12.27 -8.84 -3.90
N VAL A 202 -12.12 -8.77 -2.56
CA VAL A 202 -12.98 -7.95 -1.68
C VAL A 202 -12.20 -7.01 -0.76
N HIS A 203 -10.89 -6.85 -1.01
CA HIS A 203 -9.99 -5.95 -0.28
C HIS A 203 -9.22 -5.07 -1.26
N PHE A 204 -9.04 -3.78 -0.95
CA PHE A 204 -8.32 -2.86 -1.82
C PHE A 204 -6.83 -3.23 -1.95
N SER A 205 -6.29 -3.20 -3.17
CA SER A 205 -4.84 -3.34 -3.45
C SER A 205 -4.46 -2.43 -4.63
N PRO A 206 -3.22 -1.90 -4.68
CA PRO A 206 -2.76 -1.12 -5.82
C PRO A 206 -2.69 -2.00 -7.06
N GLU A 207 -2.97 -1.43 -8.22
CA GLU A 207 -2.89 -2.11 -9.51
C GLU A 207 -1.55 -2.84 -9.69
N ILE A 208 -0.46 -2.12 -9.46
CA ILE A 208 0.92 -2.64 -9.48
C ILE A 208 1.73 -2.01 -8.34
N HIS A 209 2.90 -2.59 -8.06
CA HIS A 209 3.90 -2.13 -7.09
C HIS A 209 3.47 -2.23 -5.60
N TRP A 210 4.31 -1.70 -4.71
CA TRP A 210 4.16 -1.79 -3.25
C TRP A 210 3.19 -0.76 -2.68
N MET A 211 2.37 -1.20 -1.72
CA MET A 211 1.61 -0.35 -0.80
C MET A 211 1.95 -0.67 0.67
N ASN A 212 1.91 0.33 1.55
CA ASN A 212 1.75 0.13 2.99
C ASN A 212 0.57 0.94 3.59
N ASP A 213 0.85 1.82 4.55
CA ASP A 213 -0.13 2.45 5.44
C ASP A 213 -1.26 3.17 4.68
N PRO A 214 -2.53 3.07 5.11
CA PRO A 214 -3.58 3.96 4.63
C PRO A 214 -3.32 5.37 5.15
N ASN A 215 -3.58 6.35 4.31
CA ASN A 215 -3.33 7.77 4.59
C ASN A 215 -4.51 8.61 4.14
N GLY A 216 -4.54 9.87 4.58
CA GLY A 216 -5.39 10.88 3.96
C GLY A 216 -6.89 10.60 4.03
N LEU A 217 -7.35 9.66 4.87
CA LEU A 217 -8.72 9.17 4.83
C LEU A 217 -9.73 10.27 5.14
N VAL A 218 -10.51 10.67 4.14
CA VAL A 218 -11.48 11.76 4.23
C VAL A 218 -12.69 11.44 3.36
N TYR A 219 -13.89 11.78 3.84
CA TYR A 219 -15.08 11.80 3.00
C TYR A 219 -15.32 13.21 2.46
N HIS A 220 -15.47 13.37 1.14
CA HIS A 220 -15.79 14.66 0.52
C HIS A 220 -16.71 14.50 -0.70
N ASN A 221 -17.68 15.39 -0.85
CA ASN A 221 -18.64 15.48 -1.96
C ASN A 221 -19.25 14.15 -2.47
N GLY A 222 -19.53 13.21 -1.56
CA GLY A 222 -20.12 11.91 -1.90
C GLY A 222 -19.14 10.80 -2.21
N GLU A 223 -17.85 10.99 -1.90
CA GLU A 223 -16.77 10.02 -2.10
C GLU A 223 -15.96 9.83 -0.81
N TYR A 224 -15.64 8.58 -0.50
CA TYR A 224 -14.63 8.18 0.47
C TYR A 224 -13.28 8.13 -0.25
N HIS A 225 -12.33 8.95 0.19
CA HIS A 225 -10.96 8.92 -0.31
C HIS A 225 -10.12 7.93 0.49
N LEU A 226 -9.31 7.14 -0.22
CA LEU A 226 -8.29 6.25 0.31
C LEU A 226 -6.97 6.65 -0.32
N PHE A 227 -6.14 7.39 0.41
CA PHE A 227 -4.73 7.56 0.06
C PHE A 227 -3.92 6.46 0.75
N TYR A 228 -2.72 6.20 0.28
CA TYR A 228 -1.88 5.15 0.84
C TYR A 228 -0.41 5.36 0.52
N GLN A 229 0.47 4.94 1.43
CA GLN A 229 1.89 4.87 1.18
C GLN A 229 2.15 3.93 0.00
N TYR A 230 2.79 4.45 -1.04
CA TYR A 230 2.94 3.81 -2.34
C TYR A 230 4.36 3.98 -2.88
N ASN A 231 4.84 2.96 -3.60
CA ASN A 231 6.08 3.05 -4.38
C ASN A 231 5.75 3.08 -5.89
N PRO A 232 5.82 4.23 -6.58
CA PRO A 232 5.66 4.31 -8.03
C PRO A 232 6.72 3.52 -8.84
N ALA A 233 7.85 3.14 -8.23
CA ALA A 233 8.97 2.49 -8.90
C ALA A 233 8.85 0.97 -9.02
N GLY A 234 8.36 0.28 -7.97
CA GLY A 234 8.43 -1.19 -7.88
C GLY A 234 7.82 -1.83 -6.63
N ILE A 235 7.89 -3.16 -6.57
CA ILE A 235 7.15 -4.03 -5.61
C ILE A 235 7.73 -4.10 -4.17
N THR A 236 8.68 -3.26 -3.81
CA THR A 236 9.29 -3.20 -2.45
C THR A 236 9.13 -1.81 -1.85
N TRP A 237 9.40 -1.66 -0.54
CA TRP A 237 9.43 -0.34 0.08
C TRP A 237 10.53 0.54 -0.52
N GLY A 238 10.21 1.81 -0.78
CA GLY A 238 11.07 2.82 -1.40
C GLY A 238 10.25 3.88 -2.13
N HIS A 239 10.87 4.99 -2.52
CA HIS A 239 10.24 6.09 -3.30
C HIS A 239 8.85 6.51 -2.82
N MET A 240 8.71 6.58 -1.49
CA MET A 240 7.43 6.70 -0.80
C MET A 240 6.68 7.98 -1.21
N SER A 241 5.48 7.75 -1.73
CA SER A 241 4.55 8.69 -2.33
C SER A 241 3.13 8.35 -1.87
N TRP A 242 2.18 9.27 -1.91
CA TRP A 242 0.77 8.94 -1.68
C TRP A 242 0.09 8.50 -2.98
N GLY A 243 -0.20 7.21 -3.09
CA GLY A 243 -1.21 6.69 -4.03
C GLY A 243 -2.62 7.14 -3.61
N HIS A 244 -3.59 7.02 -4.50
CA HIS A 244 -4.95 7.50 -4.25
C HIS A 244 -6.00 6.68 -5.00
N ALA A 245 -7.08 6.33 -4.30
CA ALA A 245 -8.32 5.83 -4.87
C ALA A 245 -9.54 6.48 -4.20
N VAL A 246 -10.68 6.47 -4.88
CA VAL A 246 -11.97 6.92 -4.32
C VAL A 246 -13.04 5.84 -4.45
N SER A 247 -14.00 5.85 -3.54
CA SER A 247 -15.18 4.97 -3.59
C SER A 247 -16.43 5.71 -3.13
N ARG A 248 -17.61 5.25 -3.57
CA ARG A 248 -18.91 5.78 -3.13
C ARG A 248 -19.62 4.89 -2.10
N ASP A 249 -19.11 3.67 -1.91
CA ASP A 249 -19.64 2.65 -0.99
C ASP A 249 -18.56 1.98 -0.12
N MET A 250 -17.31 2.46 -0.21
CA MET A 250 -16.11 1.88 0.42
C MET A 250 -15.76 0.45 -0.04
N VAL A 251 -16.39 -0.03 -1.11
CA VAL A 251 -16.26 -1.40 -1.62
C VAL A 251 -15.67 -1.40 -3.02
N HIS A 252 -16.26 -0.65 -3.95
CA HIS A 252 -15.76 -0.53 -5.33
C HIS A 252 -14.88 0.72 -5.45
N TRP A 253 -13.62 0.55 -5.87
CA TRP A 253 -12.60 1.61 -5.84
C TRP A 253 -12.14 2.03 -7.23
N GLU A 254 -12.17 3.34 -7.50
CA GLU A 254 -11.62 3.98 -8.68
C GLU A 254 -10.19 4.46 -8.38
N HIS A 255 -9.20 3.93 -9.08
CA HIS A 255 -7.80 4.35 -8.94
C HIS A 255 -7.55 5.69 -9.63
N LEU A 256 -6.95 6.62 -8.89
CA LEU A 256 -6.60 7.95 -9.35
C LEU A 256 -5.06 8.10 -9.48
N PRO A 257 -4.56 9.16 -10.13
CA PRO A 257 -3.12 9.44 -10.18
C PRO A 257 -2.49 9.58 -8.78
N VAL A 258 -1.16 9.41 -8.71
CA VAL A 258 -0.38 9.64 -7.47
C VAL A 258 -0.62 11.07 -6.99
N ALA A 259 -1.14 11.19 -5.76
CA ALA A 259 -1.56 12.46 -5.19
C ALA A 259 -0.40 13.30 -4.68
N ILE A 260 0.52 12.69 -3.92
CA ILE A 260 1.70 13.38 -3.36
C ILE A 260 2.95 12.55 -3.69
N PRO A 261 3.64 12.80 -4.83
CA PRO A 261 4.85 12.08 -5.18
C PRO A 261 6.04 12.45 -4.27
N GLU A 262 7.05 11.59 -4.19
CA GLU A 262 8.41 11.98 -3.80
C GLU A 262 8.91 13.09 -4.74
N VAL A 263 9.54 14.14 -4.18
CA VAL A 263 10.20 15.20 -4.95
C VAL A 263 11.46 15.65 -4.19
N ASP A 264 12.54 15.97 -4.92
CA ASP A 264 13.83 16.46 -4.39
C ASP A 264 14.51 15.57 -3.33
N GLY A 265 14.21 14.27 -3.32
CA GLY A 265 14.69 13.33 -2.30
C GLY A 265 13.99 13.47 -0.95
N VAL A 266 12.81 14.10 -0.93
CA VAL A 266 11.88 14.12 0.19
C VAL A 266 10.66 13.27 -0.17
N MET A 267 10.59 12.10 0.46
CA MET A 267 9.46 11.18 0.36
C MET A 267 8.24 11.71 1.12
N ALA A 268 7.05 11.40 0.63
CA ALA A 268 5.82 11.52 1.39
C ALA A 268 5.66 10.26 2.26
N PHE A 269 5.76 10.43 3.57
CA PHE A 269 5.42 9.46 4.60
C PHE A 269 3.99 9.72 5.10
N SER A 270 3.52 8.85 6.00
CA SER A 270 2.13 8.75 6.41
C SER A 270 1.57 10.01 7.07
N GLY A 271 0.23 10.07 7.14
CA GLY A 271 -0.52 11.22 7.62
C GLY A 271 -1.99 11.21 7.19
N CYS A 272 -2.67 12.34 7.37
CA CYS A 272 -4.12 12.46 7.26
C CYS A 272 -4.58 13.54 6.27
N CYS A 273 -5.90 13.64 6.08
CA CYS A 273 -6.52 14.72 5.33
C CYS A 273 -7.78 15.22 6.06
N VAL A 274 -8.07 16.51 5.94
CA VAL A 274 -9.24 17.18 6.51
C VAL A 274 -9.90 18.08 5.46
N VAL A 275 -11.18 18.39 5.66
CA VAL A 275 -11.89 19.44 4.91
C VAL A 275 -11.94 20.70 5.77
N ASP A 276 -11.30 21.77 5.32
CA ASP A 276 -11.22 23.04 6.04
C ASP A 276 -12.46 23.89 5.74
N HIS A 277 -13.60 23.50 6.32
CA HIS A 277 -14.94 24.11 6.12
C HIS A 277 -15.04 25.61 6.37
N HIS A 278 -14.03 26.23 6.96
CA HIS A 278 -13.97 27.66 7.26
C HIS A 278 -12.80 28.37 6.56
N ASN A 279 -12.09 27.67 5.66
CA ASN A 279 -10.89 28.12 4.96
C ASN A 279 -9.86 28.80 5.90
N THR A 280 -9.72 28.24 7.11
CA THR A 280 -8.80 28.73 8.16
C THR A 280 -7.35 28.77 7.67
N SER A 281 -6.99 27.82 6.80
CA SER A 281 -5.70 27.74 6.13
C SER A 281 -5.50 28.83 5.06
N GLY A 282 -6.56 29.39 4.50
CA GLY A 282 -6.49 30.33 3.38
C GLY A 282 -5.92 29.71 2.09
N LEU A 283 -6.08 28.39 1.92
CA LEU A 283 -5.58 27.62 0.77
C LEU A 283 -6.69 27.34 -0.27
N GLY A 284 -7.96 27.42 0.13
CA GLY A 284 -9.11 27.27 -0.74
C GLY A 284 -9.57 28.59 -1.37
N PRO A 285 -10.43 28.53 -2.40
CA PRO A 285 -11.18 29.70 -2.89
C PRO A 285 -12.23 30.16 -1.86
N ASP A 286 -12.84 31.32 -2.11
CA ASP A 286 -13.87 31.90 -1.21
C ASP A 286 -15.21 31.11 -1.21
N ASP A 287 -15.44 30.24 -2.19
CA ASP A 287 -16.72 29.57 -2.46
C ASP A 287 -16.71 28.04 -2.25
N ALA A 288 -15.56 27.42 -1.99
CA ALA A 288 -15.44 25.99 -1.67
C ALA A 288 -14.32 25.72 -0.65
N PRO A 289 -14.54 24.88 0.37
CA PRO A 289 -13.51 24.56 1.36
C PRO A 289 -12.42 23.67 0.75
N PRO A 290 -11.12 23.91 1.03
CA PRO A 290 -10.05 23.08 0.52
C PRO A 290 -10.01 21.73 1.27
N MET A 291 -9.63 20.69 0.55
CA MET A 291 -9.09 19.48 1.18
C MET A 291 -7.63 19.76 1.52
N VAL A 292 -7.22 19.54 2.77
CA VAL A 292 -5.85 19.76 3.24
C VAL A 292 -5.28 18.45 3.76
N ALA A 293 -4.23 17.96 3.11
CA ALA A 293 -3.44 16.81 3.52
C ALA A 293 -2.29 17.27 4.42
N ILE A 294 -2.10 16.58 5.55
CA ILE A 294 -1.04 16.83 6.51
C ILE A 294 -0.23 15.55 6.62
N TYR A 295 1.04 15.61 6.21
CA TYR A 295 1.85 14.42 5.95
C TYR A 295 3.30 14.61 6.38
N THR A 296 3.97 13.52 6.74
CA THR A 296 5.40 13.59 7.06
C THR A 296 6.24 13.69 5.79
N GLY A 297 7.11 14.69 5.70
CA GLY A 297 8.23 14.69 4.76
C GLY A 297 9.41 13.97 5.37
N HIS A 298 9.82 12.84 4.79
CA HIS A 298 11.04 12.14 5.19
C HIS A 298 12.15 12.41 4.16
N GLY A 299 13.25 13.01 4.62
CA GLY A 299 14.37 13.35 3.75
C GLY A 299 15.49 14.09 4.48
N HIS A 300 16.66 14.13 3.87
CA HIS A 300 17.85 14.85 4.37
C HIS A 300 18.25 14.57 5.84
N GLY A 301 17.89 13.39 6.38
CA GLY A 301 18.20 12.98 7.75
C GLY A 301 17.18 13.40 8.82
N LYS A 302 16.00 13.90 8.45
CA LYS A 302 14.93 14.30 9.38
C LYS A 302 13.53 13.84 8.93
N GLN A 303 12.57 13.92 9.84
CA GLN A 303 11.14 13.83 9.58
C GLN A 303 10.46 15.13 10.04
N VAL A 304 9.63 15.73 9.17
CA VAL A 304 8.98 17.04 9.38
C VAL A 304 7.54 16.99 8.88
N GLN A 305 6.64 17.81 9.43
CA GLN A 305 5.25 17.83 8.98
C GLN A 305 5.03 18.89 7.90
N ASN A 306 4.42 18.47 6.79
CA ASN A 306 4.14 19.23 5.59
C ASN A 306 2.63 19.32 5.33
N LEU A 307 2.23 20.35 4.57
CA LEU A 307 0.89 20.46 3.98
C LEU A 307 0.92 20.26 2.47
N ALA A 308 -0.13 19.64 1.94
CA ALA A 308 -0.58 19.81 0.57
C ALA A 308 -2.09 20.12 0.57
N TYR A 309 -2.61 20.74 -0.47
CA TYR A 309 -4.04 21.06 -0.58
C TYR A 309 -4.59 20.78 -1.98
N SER A 310 -5.89 20.47 -2.03
CA SER A 310 -6.67 20.27 -3.25
C SER A 310 -7.93 21.13 -3.19
N ASN A 311 -8.20 21.81 -4.32
CA ASN A 311 -9.38 22.64 -4.55
C ASN A 311 -10.31 22.03 -5.63
N ASP A 312 -10.13 20.74 -5.94
CA ASP A 312 -10.77 20.03 -7.05
C ASP A 312 -11.29 18.64 -6.67
N ASN A 313 -11.70 18.46 -5.41
CA ASN A 313 -12.15 17.18 -4.84
C ASN A 313 -11.06 16.08 -4.89
N GLY A 314 -9.84 16.43 -4.46
CA GLY A 314 -8.72 15.52 -4.28
C GLY A 314 -8.08 15.04 -5.58
N ARG A 315 -8.43 15.61 -6.74
CA ARG A 315 -7.99 15.14 -8.06
C ARG A 315 -6.60 15.67 -8.45
N SER A 316 -6.20 16.83 -7.95
CA SER A 316 -4.82 17.34 -8.00
C SER A 316 -4.43 18.02 -6.69
N TRP A 317 -3.13 18.00 -6.38
CA TRP A 317 -2.59 18.42 -5.09
C TRP A 317 -1.44 19.42 -5.24
N THR A 318 -1.58 20.57 -4.60
CA THR A 318 -0.52 21.59 -4.52
C THR A 318 0.19 21.49 -3.18
N ARG A 319 1.50 21.20 -3.19
CA ARG A 319 2.35 21.28 -1.98
C ARG A 319 2.37 22.74 -1.47
N TYR A 320 2.21 22.94 -0.16
CA TYR A 320 2.26 24.28 0.41
C TYR A 320 3.68 24.87 0.34
N ALA A 321 3.80 26.08 -0.22
CA ALA A 321 5.10 26.73 -0.45
C ALA A 321 5.84 27.13 0.84
N GLY A 322 5.16 27.16 1.98
CA GLY A 322 5.75 27.43 3.30
C GLY A 322 6.12 26.17 4.09
N ASN A 323 6.24 25.00 3.44
CA ASN A 323 6.63 23.74 4.09
C ASN A 323 8.10 23.74 4.55
N PRO A 324 8.43 23.03 5.65
CA PRO A 324 7.52 22.34 6.56
C PRO A 324 6.79 23.29 7.51
N VAL A 325 5.57 22.93 7.90
CA VAL A 325 4.76 23.68 8.89
C VAL A 325 5.10 23.31 10.34
N LEU A 326 5.77 22.18 10.56
CA LEU A 326 6.31 21.81 11.86
C LEU A 326 7.61 20.99 11.69
N ASP A 327 8.71 21.53 12.20
CA ASP A 327 10.03 20.91 12.21
C ASP A 327 10.66 21.09 13.60
N ILE A 328 10.93 19.97 14.26
CA ILE A 328 11.57 19.91 15.59
C ILE A 328 13.00 19.36 15.54
N GLY A 329 13.56 19.16 14.34
CA GLY A 329 14.94 18.69 14.14
C GLY A 329 15.19 17.20 14.42
N GLN A 330 14.14 16.37 14.47
CA GLN A 330 14.25 14.94 14.79
C GLN A 330 14.29 14.03 13.55
N SER A 331 14.90 12.86 13.67
CA SER A 331 14.85 11.78 12.67
C SER A 331 13.55 10.97 12.71
N ASP A 332 12.90 10.92 13.87
CA ASP A 332 11.82 10.00 14.21
C ASP A 332 10.59 10.75 14.77
N PHE A 333 9.99 11.56 13.92
CA PHE A 333 8.87 12.44 14.25
C PHE A 333 7.85 12.43 13.12
N ARG A 334 6.80 11.59 13.21
CA ARG A 334 6.00 11.21 12.06
C ARG A 334 4.53 10.90 12.34
N ASP A 335 3.81 10.75 11.23
CA ASP A 335 2.44 10.26 11.10
C ASP A 335 1.40 11.17 11.76
N PRO A 336 1.26 12.44 11.30
CA PRO A 336 0.34 13.41 11.90
C PRO A 336 -1.11 13.10 11.54
N LYS A 337 -1.93 12.76 12.54
CA LYS A 337 -3.39 12.79 12.45
C LYS A 337 -3.91 14.13 12.96
N VAL A 338 -4.79 14.75 12.19
CA VAL A 338 -5.37 16.07 12.48
C VAL A 338 -6.91 15.99 12.43
N PHE A 339 -7.57 16.71 13.33
CA PHE A 339 -9.02 16.89 13.35
C PHE A 339 -9.39 18.26 13.92
N TRP A 340 -10.61 18.73 13.63
CA TRP A 340 -11.17 19.93 14.25
C TRP A 340 -11.82 19.58 15.59
N HIS A 341 -11.29 20.13 16.69
CA HIS A 341 -11.85 19.91 18.02
C HIS A 341 -12.91 20.99 18.33
N GLN A 342 -14.15 20.68 17.98
CA GLN A 342 -15.30 21.59 18.12
C GLN A 342 -15.42 22.30 19.50
N PRO A 343 -15.15 21.66 20.66
CA PRO A 343 -15.25 22.34 21.95
C PRO A 343 -14.20 23.42 22.23
N THR A 344 -13.06 23.43 21.53
CA THR A 344 -12.01 24.47 21.68
C THR A 344 -11.84 25.36 20.45
N GLU A 345 -12.60 25.10 19.37
CA GLU A 345 -12.53 25.80 18.08
C GLU A 345 -11.10 25.84 17.51
N ARG A 346 -10.37 24.73 17.57
CA ARG A 346 -9.01 24.59 17.03
C ARG A 346 -8.84 23.29 16.26
N TRP A 347 -7.89 23.29 15.32
CA TRP A 347 -7.30 22.06 14.82
C TRP A 347 -6.41 21.46 15.91
N VAL A 348 -6.55 20.15 16.15
CA VAL A 348 -5.67 19.35 17.01
C VAL A 348 -4.91 18.37 16.13
N MET A 349 -3.60 18.28 16.31
CA MET A 349 -2.73 17.25 15.75
C MET A 349 -2.30 16.30 16.86
N VAL A 350 -2.34 14.99 16.58
CA VAL A 350 -1.54 13.98 17.29
C VAL A 350 -0.49 13.43 16.33
N VAL A 351 0.74 13.25 16.81
CA VAL A 351 1.91 12.89 15.99
C VAL A 351 2.94 12.18 16.85
N ALA A 352 3.63 11.16 16.33
CA ALA A 352 4.51 10.29 17.10
C ALA A 352 5.97 10.79 17.10
N LEU A 353 6.54 10.99 18.29
CA LEU A 353 7.99 10.85 18.52
C LEU A 353 8.28 9.35 18.61
N ALA A 354 8.57 8.74 17.45
CA ALA A 354 8.37 7.32 17.26
C ALA A 354 9.26 6.47 18.18
N THR A 355 10.58 6.72 18.17
CA THR A 355 11.56 5.97 18.97
C THR A 355 11.55 6.35 20.47
N GLU A 356 10.93 7.48 20.84
CA GLU A 356 10.66 7.83 22.25
C GLU A 356 9.40 7.12 22.79
N ARG A 357 8.55 6.57 21.90
CA ARG A 357 7.18 6.11 22.21
C ARG A 357 6.38 7.19 22.93
N VAL A 358 6.34 8.38 22.35
CA VAL A 358 5.58 9.52 22.86
C VAL A 358 4.70 10.09 21.75
N ILE A 359 3.39 10.17 22.01
CA ILE A 359 2.46 10.94 21.17
C ILE A 359 2.46 12.38 21.66
N VAL A 360 2.72 13.32 20.76
CA VAL A 360 2.70 14.76 21.05
C VAL A 360 1.43 15.38 20.48
N PHE A 361 0.79 16.23 21.28
CA PHE A 361 -0.44 16.92 20.95
C PHE A 361 -0.10 18.37 20.60
N TYR A 362 -0.56 18.87 19.45
CA TYR A 362 -0.42 20.28 19.06
C TYR A 362 -1.78 20.89 18.72
N GLN A 363 -1.95 22.20 18.96
CA GLN A 363 -3.08 22.98 18.42
C GLN A 363 -2.65 23.88 17.26
N SER A 364 -3.57 24.18 16.36
CA SER A 364 -3.42 25.23 15.35
C SER A 364 -4.72 25.99 15.10
N PRO A 365 -4.67 27.32 14.86
CA PRO A 365 -5.81 28.08 14.35
C PRO A 365 -5.97 27.98 12.83
N ASP A 366 -4.96 27.53 12.07
CA ASP A 366 -4.88 27.71 10.62
C ASP A 366 -4.15 26.59 9.85
N LEU A 367 -3.93 25.43 10.48
CA LEU A 367 -3.17 24.27 9.96
C LEU A 367 -1.67 24.53 9.68
N LYS A 368 -1.18 25.78 9.73
CA LYS A 368 0.19 26.17 9.36
C LYS A 368 1.06 26.51 10.58
N HIS A 369 0.47 27.07 11.63
CA HIS A 369 1.16 27.45 12.86
C HIS A 369 0.72 26.52 13.99
N TRP A 370 1.67 25.75 14.55
CA TRP A 370 1.41 24.72 15.56
C TRP A 370 2.04 25.07 16.92
N GLU A 371 1.28 24.91 17.99
CA GLU A 371 1.70 25.10 19.39
C GLU A 371 1.55 23.79 20.16
N GLU A 372 2.58 23.36 20.90
CA GLU A 372 2.55 22.11 21.67
C GLU A 372 1.61 22.25 22.89
N LEU A 373 0.65 21.33 23.00
CA LEU A 373 -0.33 21.26 24.08
C LEU A 373 0.16 20.35 25.22
N SER A 374 0.48 19.10 24.89
CA SER A 374 0.86 18.07 25.87
C SER A 374 1.51 16.86 25.20
N ARG A 375 1.84 15.85 26.01
CA ARG A 375 2.45 14.58 25.58
C ARG A 375 1.81 13.40 26.31
N PHE A 376 1.71 12.26 25.63
CA PHE A 376 1.29 10.98 26.17
C PHE A 376 2.36 9.91 25.90
N GLY A 377 2.58 9.02 26.87
CA GLY A 377 3.58 7.96 26.79
C GLY A 377 4.93 8.31 27.47
N PRO A 378 5.88 7.36 27.51
CA PRO A 378 5.73 5.98 27.07
C PRO A 378 4.70 5.20 27.94
N ALA A 379 3.83 4.46 27.27
CA ALA A 379 2.78 3.64 27.88
C ALA A 379 2.55 2.39 27.02
N GLY A 380 1.56 1.57 27.37
CA GLY A 380 1.28 0.31 26.67
C GLY A 380 2.28 -0.78 27.04
N VAL A 381 2.49 -1.75 26.14
CA VAL A 381 3.30 -2.94 26.43
C VAL A 381 4.81 -2.67 26.40
N GLU A 382 5.55 -3.21 27.36
CA GLU A 382 7.01 -3.07 27.48
C GLU A 382 7.76 -3.82 26.37
N GLY A 383 8.93 -3.33 25.96
CA GLY A 383 9.82 -4.00 24.98
C GLY A 383 9.67 -3.58 23.50
N LYS A 384 8.63 -2.82 23.13
CA LYS A 384 8.45 -2.27 21.77
C LYS A 384 9.47 -1.17 21.44
N LEU A 385 9.90 -1.10 20.17
CA LEU A 385 10.95 -0.19 19.68
C LEU A 385 10.46 1.19 19.21
N ASN A 386 9.21 1.31 18.78
CA ASN A 386 8.65 2.55 18.22
C ASN A 386 7.13 2.65 18.45
N TRP A 387 6.60 3.87 18.33
CA TRP A 387 5.18 4.13 18.04
C TRP A 387 4.99 4.84 16.69
N GLU A 388 3.95 4.50 15.94
CA GLU A 388 3.65 5.02 14.59
C GLU A 388 2.13 5.24 14.41
N CYS A 389 1.74 5.88 13.30
CA CYS A 389 0.35 6.01 12.80
C CYS A 389 -0.78 6.42 13.79
N PRO A 390 -0.56 7.25 14.82
CA PRO A 390 -1.52 7.46 15.90
C PRO A 390 -2.83 8.11 15.43
N ASP A 391 -3.96 7.58 15.92
CA ASP A 391 -5.28 8.19 15.73
C ASP A 391 -5.96 8.54 17.07
N LEU A 392 -6.79 9.59 17.08
CA LEU A 392 -7.53 10.06 18.24
C LEU A 392 -8.95 10.44 17.85
N PHE A 393 -9.94 9.73 18.40
CA PHE A 393 -11.35 9.98 18.12
C PHE A 393 -12.27 9.60 19.29
N PRO A 394 -13.45 10.25 19.41
CA PRO A 394 -14.49 9.79 20.31
C PRO A 394 -15.25 8.58 19.75
N LEU A 395 -15.73 7.72 20.65
CA LEU A 395 -16.65 6.61 20.38
C LEU A 395 -17.79 6.59 21.42
N GLU A 396 -18.99 6.25 20.96
CA GLU A 396 -20.10 5.87 21.83
C GLU A 396 -19.82 4.50 22.48
N VAL A 397 -20.20 4.38 23.76
CA VAL A 397 -20.29 3.09 24.45
C VAL A 397 -21.67 2.49 24.13
N GLU A 398 -21.72 1.56 23.19
CA GLU A 398 -22.95 1.05 22.56
C GLU A 398 -23.92 0.42 23.58
N ASN A 399 -23.40 -0.16 24.66
CA ASN A 399 -24.18 -0.73 25.75
C ASN A 399 -24.35 0.20 26.98
N GLU A 400 -23.85 1.43 26.94
CA GLU A 400 -24.17 2.52 27.89
C GLU A 400 -24.72 3.75 27.14
N PRO A 401 -26.01 3.76 26.73
CA PRO A 401 -26.54 4.78 25.82
C PRO A 401 -26.34 6.23 26.28
N GLY A 402 -25.71 7.04 25.42
CA GLY A 402 -25.38 8.45 25.69
C GLY A 402 -24.07 8.67 26.43
N ARG A 403 -23.27 7.62 26.64
CA ARG A 403 -21.89 7.71 27.13
C ARG A 403 -20.92 7.66 25.96
N GLN A 404 -20.08 8.70 25.87
CA GLN A 404 -18.99 8.80 24.92
C GLN A 404 -17.65 8.79 25.65
N LEU A 405 -16.63 8.16 25.07
CA LEU A 405 -15.25 8.14 25.56
C LEU A 405 -14.29 8.35 24.38
N TRP A 406 -13.08 8.84 24.65
CA TRP A 406 -12.04 8.97 23.63
C TRP A 406 -11.19 7.71 23.54
N VAL A 407 -10.84 7.34 22.32
CA VAL A 407 -9.84 6.31 22.01
C VAL A 407 -8.62 6.99 21.39
N LEU A 408 -7.46 6.77 22.00
CA LEU A 408 -6.15 7.04 21.42
C LEU A 408 -5.57 5.70 20.95
N GLU A 409 -5.11 5.66 19.72
CA GLU A 409 -4.48 4.51 19.07
C GLU A 409 -2.98 4.80 18.86
N ALA A 410 -2.12 3.77 18.91
CA ALA A 410 -0.74 3.85 18.44
C ALA A 410 -0.20 2.48 17.97
N ASP A 411 0.37 2.47 16.76
CA ASP A 411 1.01 1.31 16.14
C ASP A 411 2.45 1.06 16.60
N MET A 412 3.00 -0.13 16.32
CA MET A 412 4.41 -0.48 16.52
C MET A 412 5.01 -1.28 15.35
N GLY A 413 6.21 -0.92 14.90
CA GLY A 413 6.90 -1.66 13.83
C GLY A 413 7.35 -3.07 14.25
N SER A 414 7.45 -3.33 15.56
CA SER A 414 7.77 -4.66 16.11
C SER A 414 7.24 -4.84 17.53
N GLY A 415 6.89 -6.08 17.90
CA GLY A 415 6.45 -6.46 19.25
C GLY A 415 4.94 -6.46 19.46
N SER A 416 4.15 -6.70 18.40
CA SER A 416 2.72 -6.99 18.53
C SER A 416 2.46 -8.38 19.13
N ILE A 417 1.22 -8.64 19.56
CA ILE A 417 0.82 -9.92 20.19
C ILE A 417 1.01 -11.15 19.28
N ALA A 418 0.94 -10.98 17.96
CA ALA A 418 1.16 -12.04 16.98
C ALA A 418 2.60 -12.08 16.42
N GLY A 419 3.47 -11.15 16.82
CA GLY A 419 4.84 -11.00 16.30
C GLY A 419 4.93 -10.02 15.12
N GLY A 420 6.08 -9.36 14.97
CA GLY A 420 6.23 -8.26 14.03
C GLY A 420 5.38 -7.06 14.43
N SER A 421 4.77 -6.38 13.46
CA SER A 421 3.99 -5.15 13.64
C SER A 421 2.53 -5.35 14.09
N GLY A 422 1.88 -4.28 14.56
CA GLY A 422 0.47 -4.24 15.00
C GLY A 422 0.17 -3.00 15.87
N GLY A 423 -1.07 -2.82 16.34
CA GLY A 423 -1.50 -1.63 17.10
C GLY A 423 -2.00 -1.87 18.54
N GLU A 424 -1.91 -0.85 19.39
CA GLU A 424 -2.50 -0.83 20.74
C GLU A 424 -3.34 0.44 20.99
N TYR A 425 -4.51 0.29 21.60
CA TYR A 425 -5.41 1.41 21.91
C TYR A 425 -5.58 1.62 23.42
N PHE A 426 -5.84 2.88 23.76
CA PHE A 426 -6.09 3.39 25.11
C PHE A 426 -7.48 4.03 25.12
N VAL A 427 -8.30 3.71 26.11
CA VAL A 427 -9.60 4.38 26.33
C VAL A 427 -9.45 5.39 27.46
N GLY A 428 -10.02 6.58 27.29
CA GLY A 428 -9.84 7.69 28.21
C GLY A 428 -10.68 8.92 27.89
N ASP A 429 -10.30 10.05 28.49
CA ASP A 429 -10.86 11.38 28.23
C ASP A 429 -9.84 12.24 27.47
N PHE A 430 -10.33 13.13 26.60
CA PHE A 430 -9.55 14.20 25.97
C PHE A 430 -10.27 15.54 26.18
N ASP A 431 -9.56 16.53 26.74
CA ASP A 431 -10.11 17.84 27.12
C ASP A 431 -9.86 18.94 26.06
N GLY A 432 -9.29 18.57 24.90
CA GLY A 432 -8.80 19.52 23.89
C GLY A 432 -7.32 19.87 24.03
N GLN A 433 -6.66 19.44 25.10
CA GLN A 433 -5.22 19.68 25.36
C GLN A 433 -4.46 18.38 25.65
N LYS A 434 -5.04 17.48 26.43
CA LYS A 434 -4.40 16.27 26.96
C LYS A 434 -5.32 15.06 26.96
N PHE A 435 -4.79 13.92 26.54
CA PHE A 435 -5.43 12.62 26.74
C PHE A 435 -5.10 12.03 28.12
N THR A 436 -6.10 11.49 28.81
CA THR A 436 -5.96 10.83 30.11
C THR A 436 -6.64 9.45 30.08
N PRO A 437 -5.89 8.33 30.11
CA PRO A 437 -6.48 6.99 30.04
C PRO A 437 -7.20 6.62 31.35
N ILE A 438 -8.31 5.89 31.22
CA ILE A 438 -9.07 5.34 32.36
C ILE A 438 -8.78 3.84 32.61
N GLN A 439 -7.99 3.21 31.74
CA GLN A 439 -7.62 1.79 31.79
C GLN A 439 -6.27 1.52 31.10
N SER A 440 -5.74 0.31 31.26
CA SER A 440 -4.57 -0.18 30.52
C SER A 440 -4.85 -0.31 29.01
N ALA A 441 -3.78 -0.31 28.22
CA ALA A 441 -3.84 -0.55 26.77
C ALA A 441 -4.44 -1.92 26.43
N ARG A 442 -5.05 -2.03 25.25
CA ARG A 442 -5.60 -3.25 24.66
C ARG A 442 -5.20 -3.33 23.19
N TRP A 443 -5.13 -4.54 22.62
CA TRP A 443 -4.70 -4.76 21.23
C TRP A 443 -5.81 -4.42 20.24
N VAL A 444 -5.48 -3.73 19.14
CA VAL A 444 -6.47 -3.43 18.07
C VAL A 444 -6.86 -4.68 17.28
N ASP A 445 -5.96 -5.66 17.15
CA ASP A 445 -6.17 -6.94 16.49
C ASP A 445 -5.26 -7.99 17.16
N PHE A 446 -5.65 -9.26 17.08
CA PHE A 446 -4.90 -10.40 17.64
C PHE A 446 -4.29 -11.31 16.57
N GLY A 447 -4.57 -11.05 15.29
CA GLY A 447 -3.86 -11.62 14.16
C GLY A 447 -2.59 -10.83 13.85
N ARG A 448 -1.89 -11.25 12.80
CA ARG A 448 -0.56 -10.71 12.51
C ARG A 448 -0.55 -9.57 11.51
N ASP A 449 -1.50 -9.56 10.59
CA ASP A 449 -1.45 -8.68 9.42
C ASP A 449 -2.53 -7.59 9.51
N PHE A 450 -2.47 -6.77 10.56
CA PHE A 450 -3.30 -5.57 10.68
C PHE A 450 -2.50 -4.46 11.37
N TYR A 451 -2.25 -3.38 10.62
CA TYR A 451 -1.34 -2.31 10.99
C TYR A 451 -1.81 -0.96 10.44
N ALA A 452 -1.33 0.17 10.99
CA ALA A 452 -1.67 1.51 10.53
C ALA A 452 -3.20 1.78 10.40
N PRO A 453 -4.06 1.41 11.37
CA PRO A 453 -5.51 1.48 11.21
C PRO A 453 -6.06 2.90 11.47
N VAL A 454 -5.80 3.82 10.55
CA VAL A 454 -6.30 5.20 10.66
C VAL A 454 -7.78 5.32 10.25
N SER A 455 -8.50 6.25 10.86
CA SER A 455 -9.93 6.49 10.63
C SER A 455 -10.24 7.66 9.70
N TRP A 456 -11.35 7.56 8.96
CA TRP A 456 -11.85 8.62 8.08
C TRP A 456 -12.21 9.90 8.85
N SER A 457 -11.80 11.04 8.28
CA SER A 457 -12.28 12.36 8.65
C SER A 457 -13.53 12.75 7.83
N ASN A 458 -14.27 13.75 8.31
CA ASN A 458 -15.40 14.38 7.62
C ASN A 458 -16.54 13.42 7.18
N ILE A 459 -16.72 12.27 7.86
CA ILE A 459 -17.91 11.41 7.70
C ILE A 459 -19.18 12.25 7.96
N PRO A 460 -20.20 12.21 7.09
CA PRO A 460 -21.36 13.09 7.21
C PRO A 460 -22.26 12.65 8.37
N PRO A 461 -22.98 13.59 9.04
CA PRO A 461 -23.90 13.24 10.14
C PRO A 461 -25.07 12.31 9.77
N SER A 462 -25.34 12.12 8.47
CA SER A 462 -26.30 11.14 7.95
C SER A 462 -25.79 9.70 7.95
N ASP A 463 -24.47 9.52 8.06
CA ASP A 463 -23.81 8.22 8.25
C ASP A 463 -23.46 8.05 9.73
N GLY A 464 -22.71 9.00 10.29
CA GLY A 464 -22.37 9.09 11.71
C GLY A 464 -21.43 8.01 12.25
N ARG A 465 -21.01 7.02 11.45
CA ARG A 465 -20.12 5.94 11.91
C ARG A 465 -18.69 6.43 12.09
N ARG A 466 -17.98 5.95 13.12
CA ARG A 466 -16.52 5.92 13.09
C ARG A 466 -16.10 4.74 12.21
N LEU A 467 -15.31 5.03 11.18
CA LEU A 467 -14.86 4.09 10.15
C LEU A 467 -13.33 4.12 10.08
N TRP A 468 -12.68 2.96 10.08
CA TRP A 468 -11.23 2.84 9.85
C TRP A 468 -10.87 1.72 8.87
N ILE A 469 -9.63 1.73 8.39
CA ILE A 469 -9.03 0.67 7.57
C ILE A 469 -7.55 0.61 7.92
N GLY A 470 -6.96 -0.58 7.96
CA GLY A 470 -5.52 -0.80 8.22
C GLY A 470 -4.84 -1.55 7.08
N TRP A 471 -3.52 -1.40 6.98
CA TRP A 471 -2.63 -2.18 6.13
C TRP A 471 -2.74 -3.66 6.49
N PHE A 472 -3.08 -4.50 5.51
CA PHE A 472 -3.24 -5.95 5.67
C PHE A 472 -1.93 -6.65 5.30
N ASN A 473 -0.91 -6.40 6.12
CA ASN A 473 0.41 -7.02 6.05
C ASN A 473 1.12 -6.79 7.39
N ASN A 474 2.33 -7.34 7.53
CA ASN A 474 3.16 -7.16 8.72
C ASN A 474 4.59 -6.81 8.30
N TRP A 475 5.24 -5.83 8.93
CA TRP A 475 6.60 -5.39 8.57
C TRP A 475 7.63 -6.53 8.56
N GLU A 476 7.49 -7.53 9.44
CA GLU A 476 8.40 -8.67 9.53
C GLU A 476 8.22 -9.65 8.36
N THR A 477 6.97 -9.86 7.90
CA THR A 477 6.64 -10.81 6.83
C THR A 477 6.20 -10.12 5.52
N CYS A 478 6.52 -8.84 5.36
CA CYS A 478 5.90 -7.97 4.36
C CYS A 478 6.18 -8.35 2.90
N LEU A 479 7.29 -9.07 2.65
CA LEU A 479 7.71 -9.55 1.33
C LEU A 479 6.91 -10.79 0.87
N VAL A 480 5.58 -10.67 0.95
CA VAL A 480 4.63 -11.70 0.53
C VAL A 480 4.80 -12.10 -0.95
N PRO A 481 4.47 -13.36 -1.32
CA PRO A 481 4.70 -13.91 -2.66
C PRO A 481 3.64 -13.43 -3.68
N THR A 482 3.54 -12.11 -3.87
CA THR A 482 2.63 -11.46 -4.80
C THR A 482 3.39 -10.67 -5.88
N SER A 483 2.79 -10.58 -7.07
CA SER A 483 3.24 -9.84 -8.25
C SER A 483 2.00 -9.59 -9.13
N PRO A 484 1.91 -8.51 -9.92
CA PRO A 484 2.80 -7.34 -10.03
C PRO A 484 2.67 -6.34 -8.87
N TRP A 485 1.88 -6.67 -7.84
CA TRP A 485 1.54 -5.84 -6.69
C TRP A 485 2.14 -6.39 -5.38
N ARG A 486 2.18 -5.57 -4.32
CA ARG A 486 2.43 -6.04 -2.95
C ARG A 486 1.62 -5.26 -1.91
N SER A 487 1.04 -6.01 -0.97
CA SER A 487 0.14 -5.58 0.10
C SER A 487 -1.26 -5.14 -0.33
N CYS A 488 -2.25 -5.43 0.52
CA CYS A 488 -3.62 -4.91 0.42
C CYS A 488 -4.00 -4.16 1.70
N MET A 489 -5.17 -3.54 1.70
CA MET A 489 -5.85 -3.08 2.91
C MET A 489 -6.69 -4.21 3.51
N SER A 490 -7.11 -4.03 4.77
CA SER A 490 -8.20 -4.79 5.39
C SER A 490 -9.55 -4.37 4.80
N VAL A 491 -10.63 -5.09 5.10
CA VAL A 491 -11.96 -4.50 4.90
C VAL A 491 -12.12 -3.28 5.81
N PRO A 492 -12.83 -2.22 5.38
CA PRO A 492 -13.17 -1.13 6.28
C PRO A 492 -14.03 -1.63 7.45
N ARG A 493 -13.75 -1.13 8.66
CA ARG A 493 -14.44 -1.55 9.89
C ARG A 493 -15.15 -0.37 10.54
N THR A 494 -16.36 -0.60 11.03
CA THR A 494 -17.09 0.32 11.90
C THR A 494 -16.66 0.10 13.35
N LEU A 495 -16.57 1.19 14.12
CA LEU A 495 -16.08 1.18 15.50
C LEU A 495 -17.14 1.64 16.51
N THR A 496 -17.24 0.93 17.63
CA THR A 496 -17.92 1.34 18.87
C THR A 496 -17.10 0.89 20.09
N LEU A 497 -17.47 1.34 21.30
CA LEU A 497 -16.97 0.76 22.55
C LEU A 497 -18.06 -0.11 23.20
N HIS A 498 -17.68 -1.23 23.80
CA HIS A 498 -18.54 -1.98 24.73
C HIS A 498 -17.89 -2.02 26.11
N GLN A 499 -18.66 -1.74 27.16
CA GLN A 499 -18.26 -2.10 28.53
C GLN A 499 -18.42 -3.63 28.70
N VAL A 500 -17.34 -4.33 29.05
CA VAL A 500 -17.35 -5.79 29.26
C VAL A 500 -16.66 -6.19 30.57
N PRO A 501 -17.03 -7.32 31.21
CA PRO A 501 -16.38 -7.76 32.44
C PRO A 501 -14.90 -8.07 32.22
N GLY A 502 -14.02 -7.38 32.94
CA GLY A 502 -12.57 -7.60 32.92
C GLY A 502 -12.08 -8.57 34.00
N GLU A 503 -10.78 -8.84 33.98
CA GLU A 503 -10.13 -9.66 35.01
C GLU A 503 -10.19 -8.98 36.40
N GLY A 504 -10.23 -9.79 37.45
CA GLY A 504 -10.40 -9.28 38.82
C GLY A 504 -11.80 -8.75 39.17
N GLY A 505 -12.73 -8.69 38.21
CA GLY A 505 -14.10 -8.22 38.44
C GLY A 505 -14.27 -6.70 38.37
N GLN A 506 -13.38 -6.00 37.65
CA GLN A 506 -13.59 -4.63 37.20
C GLN A 506 -13.96 -4.64 35.72
N ASP A 507 -14.98 -3.90 35.32
CA ASP A 507 -15.37 -3.78 33.91
C ASP A 507 -14.36 -2.92 33.12
N VAL A 508 -14.16 -3.27 31.85
CA VAL A 508 -13.24 -2.59 30.93
C VAL A 508 -13.94 -2.24 29.62
N TYR A 509 -13.51 -1.16 28.98
CA TYR A 509 -14.00 -0.77 27.67
C TYR A 509 -13.19 -1.49 26.60
N THR A 510 -13.89 -2.17 25.69
CA THR A 510 -13.31 -2.87 24.55
C THR A 510 -13.78 -2.21 23.26
N LEU A 511 -12.84 -1.91 22.38
CA LEU A 511 -13.10 -1.50 21.01
C LEU A 511 -13.77 -2.66 20.27
N VAL A 512 -15.00 -2.43 19.80
CA VAL A 512 -15.76 -3.38 19.00
C VAL A 512 -15.66 -2.99 17.53
N GLN A 513 -15.20 -3.93 16.71
CA GLN A 513 -14.98 -3.77 15.28
C GLN A 513 -15.91 -4.65 14.47
N ARG A 514 -16.66 -4.08 13.53
CA ARG A 514 -17.52 -4.85 12.62
C ARG A 514 -17.22 -4.50 11.15
N PRO A 515 -17.25 -5.46 10.21
CA PRO A 515 -17.15 -5.16 8.79
C PRO A 515 -18.23 -4.17 8.36
N ILE A 516 -17.89 -3.24 7.46
CA ILE A 516 -18.89 -2.34 6.86
C ILE A 516 -20.06 -3.13 6.23
N GLN A 517 -21.28 -2.64 6.45
CA GLN A 517 -22.51 -3.29 5.97
C GLN A 517 -22.59 -3.33 4.44
N GLU A 518 -21.88 -2.44 3.76
CA GLU A 518 -21.82 -2.26 2.33
C GLU A 518 -21.26 -3.50 1.60
N LEU A 519 -20.38 -4.29 2.24
CA LEU A 519 -19.91 -5.60 1.76
C LEU A 519 -21.05 -6.62 1.54
N ARG A 520 -22.23 -6.39 2.13
CA ARG A 520 -23.42 -7.22 1.88
C ARG A 520 -23.90 -7.12 0.42
N SER A 521 -23.55 -6.05 -0.29
CA SER A 521 -23.86 -5.85 -1.72
C SER A 521 -23.14 -6.87 -2.63
N LEU A 522 -21.95 -7.33 -2.24
CA LEU A 522 -21.17 -8.30 -3.01
C LEU A 522 -21.78 -9.71 -2.98
N ARG A 523 -22.60 -10.02 -1.98
CA ARG A 523 -23.14 -11.38 -1.74
C ARG A 523 -23.98 -11.88 -2.92
N SER A 524 -23.46 -12.88 -3.63
CA SER A 524 -24.16 -13.52 -4.76
C SER A 524 -25.16 -14.60 -4.34
N GLY A 525 -25.14 -15.01 -3.07
CA GLY A 525 -26.11 -15.96 -2.53
C GLY A 525 -25.95 -16.25 -1.04
N ARG A 526 -26.65 -17.28 -0.57
CA ARG A 526 -26.58 -17.87 0.78
C ARG A 526 -26.55 -19.39 0.64
N ARG A 527 -25.68 -20.06 1.38
CA ARG A 527 -25.70 -21.51 1.61
C ARG A 527 -25.64 -21.77 3.11
N ASP A 528 -26.53 -22.61 3.62
CA ASP A 528 -26.47 -23.09 5.00
C ASP A 528 -25.78 -24.45 5.00
N LEU A 529 -24.71 -24.59 5.80
CA LEU A 529 -23.85 -25.78 5.78
C LEU A 529 -24.28 -26.75 6.89
N ASP A 530 -24.48 -28.03 6.54
CA ASP A 530 -24.83 -29.05 7.52
C ASP A 530 -23.59 -29.45 8.35
N THR A 531 -23.48 -28.83 9.52
CA THR A 531 -22.42 -29.15 10.50
C THR A 531 -22.84 -30.18 11.53
N SER A 532 -23.94 -30.92 11.34
CA SER A 532 -24.42 -31.94 12.29
C SER A 532 -23.49 -33.17 12.39
N ALA A 533 -22.72 -33.45 11.33
CA ALA A 533 -21.72 -34.52 11.29
C ALA A 533 -20.32 -34.11 11.81
N ALA A 534 -20.16 -32.90 12.37
CA ALA A 534 -18.88 -32.41 12.89
C ALA A 534 -18.32 -33.36 13.96
N SER A 535 -17.09 -33.84 13.76
CA SER A 535 -16.46 -34.84 14.63
C SER A 535 -14.92 -34.72 14.59
N TRP A 536 -14.19 -35.75 15.04
CA TRP A 536 -12.74 -35.85 14.86
C TRP A 536 -12.38 -37.24 14.30
N PRO A 537 -11.66 -37.35 13.16
CA PRO A 537 -11.06 -36.28 12.35
C PRO A 537 -12.09 -35.33 11.71
N PRO A 538 -11.65 -34.16 11.19
CA PRO A 538 -12.53 -33.21 10.51
C PRO A 538 -13.31 -33.83 9.35
N VAL A 539 -14.46 -33.23 9.04
CA VAL A 539 -15.40 -33.71 8.02
C VAL A 539 -15.69 -32.60 7.01
N ALA A 540 -15.49 -32.86 5.72
CA ALA A 540 -15.81 -31.92 4.65
C ALA A 540 -17.33 -31.66 4.55
N VAL A 541 -17.73 -30.39 4.45
CA VAL A 541 -19.12 -29.93 4.33
C VAL A 541 -19.42 -29.20 3.01
N THR A 542 -18.43 -29.11 2.12
CA THR A 542 -18.57 -28.65 0.72
C THR A 542 -17.84 -29.61 -0.22
N ALA A 543 -18.27 -29.69 -1.48
CA ALA A 543 -17.55 -30.47 -2.49
C ALA A 543 -16.34 -29.71 -3.08
N PRO A 544 -15.30 -30.40 -3.58
CA PRO A 544 -14.22 -29.77 -4.33
C PRO A 544 -14.77 -28.99 -5.55
N GLY A 545 -14.34 -27.74 -5.70
CA GLY A 545 -14.81 -26.85 -6.76
C GLY A 545 -16.20 -26.23 -6.53
N GLU A 546 -16.90 -26.56 -5.43
CA GLU A 546 -18.17 -25.90 -5.06
C GLU A 546 -17.96 -24.44 -4.60
N LEU A 547 -16.74 -24.13 -4.18
CA LEU A 547 -16.22 -22.80 -3.87
C LEU A 547 -15.35 -22.32 -5.04
N SER A 548 -15.99 -22.15 -6.21
CA SER A 548 -15.34 -21.73 -7.46
C SER A 548 -14.85 -20.28 -7.43
N ASP A 549 -15.48 -19.45 -6.61
CA ASP A 549 -14.93 -18.16 -6.18
C ASP A 549 -14.34 -18.36 -4.78
N MET A 550 -13.11 -17.89 -4.58
CA MET A 550 -12.36 -18.03 -3.33
C MET A 550 -12.84 -17.07 -2.23
N SER A 551 -13.79 -16.20 -2.57
CA SER A 551 -14.18 -15.03 -1.79
C SER A 551 -15.53 -15.25 -1.12
N PHE A 552 -15.59 -15.32 0.22
CA PHE A 552 -16.82 -15.57 0.94
C PHE A 552 -16.82 -15.03 2.38
N VAL A 553 -18.02 -14.74 2.89
CA VAL A 553 -18.25 -14.60 4.34
C VAL A 553 -18.79 -15.91 4.89
N LEU A 554 -18.16 -16.45 5.93
CA LEU A 554 -18.67 -17.59 6.69
C LEU A 554 -19.01 -17.15 8.12
N LYS A 555 -20.29 -17.25 8.49
CA LYS A 555 -20.77 -17.08 9.87
C LYS A 555 -20.95 -18.43 10.53
N THR A 556 -20.64 -18.54 11.81
CA THR A 556 -20.96 -19.72 12.65
C THR A 556 -20.97 -19.35 14.13
N ALA A 557 -21.61 -20.18 14.95
CA ALA A 557 -21.54 -20.15 16.41
C ALA A 557 -20.91 -21.45 16.93
N LEU A 558 -19.70 -21.34 17.49
CA LEU A 558 -19.00 -22.44 18.14
C LEU A 558 -19.56 -22.67 19.56
N ILE A 559 -19.82 -23.93 19.90
CA ILE A 559 -20.21 -24.33 21.26
C ILE A 559 -19.18 -25.37 21.74
N PRO A 560 -18.20 -24.97 22.58
CA PRO A 560 -16.93 -25.70 22.73
C PRO A 560 -16.96 -26.91 23.68
N GLY A 561 -18.13 -27.52 23.86
CA GLY A 561 -18.31 -28.78 24.58
C GLY A 561 -17.71 -28.86 25.99
N THR A 562 -17.47 -30.10 26.43
CA THR A 562 -16.92 -30.43 27.75
C THR A 562 -15.48 -30.93 27.69
N GLU A 563 -15.10 -31.65 26.63
CA GLU A 563 -13.85 -32.43 26.59
C GLU A 563 -12.80 -31.89 25.61
N ARG A 564 -13.19 -31.38 24.44
CA ARG A 564 -12.26 -30.89 23.40
C ARG A 564 -12.91 -29.79 22.53
N SER A 565 -12.06 -29.06 21.81
CA SER A 565 -12.39 -27.96 20.92
C SER A 565 -13.33 -28.33 19.75
N CYS A 566 -13.87 -27.29 19.12
CA CYS A 566 -14.52 -27.34 17.81
C CYS A 566 -14.09 -26.15 16.95
N GLY A 567 -14.26 -26.27 15.64
CA GLY A 567 -13.83 -25.27 14.67
C GLY A 567 -14.02 -25.70 13.21
N ILE A 568 -13.42 -24.93 12.32
CA ILE A 568 -13.53 -25.02 10.86
C ILE A 568 -12.14 -25.03 10.24
N ARG A 569 -11.96 -25.79 9.16
CA ARG A 569 -10.81 -25.66 8.25
C ARG A 569 -11.25 -25.05 6.94
N LEU A 570 -10.50 -24.04 6.52
CA LEU A 570 -10.76 -23.20 5.38
C LEU A 570 -9.65 -23.38 4.35
N ARG A 571 -9.99 -23.22 3.07
CA ARG A 571 -9.08 -23.38 1.93
C ARG A 571 -8.39 -24.76 1.90
N THR A 572 -9.08 -25.81 2.37
CA THR A 572 -8.48 -27.14 2.57
C THR A 572 -8.14 -27.83 1.24
N GLY A 573 -6.91 -28.35 1.14
CA GLY A 573 -6.38 -29.11 0.00
C GLY A 573 -5.86 -30.49 0.42
N ALA A 574 -4.94 -31.06 -0.38
CA ALA A 574 -4.42 -32.42 -0.13
C ALA A 574 -3.68 -32.58 1.21
N ASP A 575 -2.95 -31.54 1.63
CA ASP A 575 -2.41 -31.39 3.00
C ASP A 575 -2.56 -29.94 3.52
N GLU A 576 -2.98 -28.98 2.70
CA GLU A 576 -3.12 -27.58 3.10
C GLU A 576 -4.43 -27.32 3.86
N PHE A 577 -4.42 -26.38 4.80
CA PHE A 577 -5.60 -25.74 5.40
C PHE A 577 -5.23 -24.51 6.22
N THR A 578 -6.20 -23.62 6.45
CA THR A 578 -6.18 -22.65 7.56
C THR A 578 -7.21 -23.10 8.59
N GLU A 579 -6.81 -23.35 9.84
CA GLU A 579 -7.72 -23.86 10.88
C GLU A 579 -8.16 -22.73 11.83
N VAL A 580 -9.47 -22.50 11.94
CA VAL A 580 -10.07 -21.53 12.87
C VAL A 580 -10.88 -22.27 13.90
N GLY A 581 -10.59 -22.09 15.19
CA GLY A 581 -11.27 -22.84 16.25
C GLY A 581 -11.23 -22.16 17.62
N TYR A 582 -11.91 -22.77 18.59
CA TYR A 582 -11.88 -22.32 19.98
C TYR A 582 -11.09 -23.30 20.86
N ASP A 583 -10.06 -22.81 21.54
CA ASP A 583 -9.26 -23.54 22.51
C ASP A 583 -9.89 -23.44 23.91
N ARG A 584 -10.37 -24.57 24.44
CA ARG A 584 -11.03 -24.63 25.75
C ARG A 584 -10.05 -24.49 26.92
N GLN A 585 -8.75 -24.76 26.74
CA GLN A 585 -7.75 -24.61 27.78
C GLN A 585 -7.25 -23.17 27.87
N GLY A 586 -6.93 -22.55 26.72
CA GLY A 586 -6.56 -21.13 26.66
C GLY A 586 -7.73 -20.16 26.84
N ARG A 587 -8.96 -20.59 26.53
CA ARG A 587 -10.14 -19.73 26.33
C ARG A 587 -9.93 -18.69 25.23
N VAL A 588 -9.28 -19.13 24.16
CA VAL A 588 -9.00 -18.30 22.99
C VAL A 588 -9.78 -18.79 21.77
N VAL A 589 -10.14 -17.89 20.87
CA VAL A 589 -10.26 -18.27 19.45
C VAL A 589 -8.88 -18.19 18.84
N TYR A 590 -8.57 -19.12 17.93
CA TYR A 590 -7.31 -19.13 17.22
C TYR A 590 -7.51 -19.20 15.70
N VAL A 591 -6.55 -18.63 14.98
CA VAL A 591 -6.29 -18.92 13.56
C VAL A 591 -4.93 -19.60 13.50
N ASP A 592 -4.87 -20.78 12.87
CA ASP A 592 -3.65 -21.54 12.62
C ASP A 592 -3.38 -21.61 11.12
N ARG A 593 -2.36 -20.88 10.67
CA ARG A 593 -1.94 -20.80 9.27
C ARG A 593 -0.68 -21.60 8.96
N ARG A 594 -0.19 -22.44 9.88
CA ARG A 594 1.02 -23.28 9.69
C ARG A 594 0.95 -24.26 8.51
N ARG A 595 -0.24 -24.42 7.92
CA ARG A 595 -0.54 -25.30 6.78
C ARG A 595 -1.21 -24.55 5.62
N SER A 596 -1.23 -23.21 5.61
CA SER A 596 -2.04 -22.41 4.67
C SER A 596 -1.44 -22.23 3.27
N GLY A 597 -0.80 -23.27 2.72
CA GLY A 597 -0.06 -23.23 1.45
C GLY A 597 1.36 -22.69 1.58
N THR A 598 1.71 -21.71 0.74
CA THR A 598 3.06 -21.09 0.70
C THR A 598 3.31 -20.30 1.98
N VAL A 599 4.16 -20.84 2.86
CA VAL A 599 4.48 -20.28 4.19
C VAL A 599 5.99 -20.15 4.45
N ASP A 600 6.81 -20.62 3.51
CA ASP A 600 8.27 -20.78 3.59
C ASP A 600 9.06 -19.53 3.14
N PHE A 601 8.36 -18.50 2.64
CA PHE A 601 8.97 -17.22 2.24
C PHE A 601 9.47 -16.37 3.43
N HIS A 602 9.02 -16.65 4.66
CA HIS A 602 9.62 -16.08 5.88
C HIS A 602 9.51 -17.07 7.05
N GLU A 603 10.59 -17.25 7.82
CA GLU A 603 10.70 -18.33 8.82
C GLU A 603 9.62 -18.28 9.92
N THR A 604 9.14 -17.09 10.25
CA THR A 604 8.12 -16.88 11.28
C THR A 604 6.69 -16.85 10.75
N PHE A 605 6.46 -16.84 9.42
CA PHE A 605 5.11 -16.64 8.86
C PHE A 605 4.13 -17.77 9.23
N ALA A 606 4.63 -19.01 9.32
CA ALA A 606 3.87 -20.18 9.74
C ALA A 606 3.53 -20.11 11.26
N GLY A 607 2.46 -19.39 11.60
CA GLY A 607 2.02 -19.12 12.98
C GLY A 607 0.63 -19.65 13.35
N ARG A 608 0.36 -19.66 14.66
CA ARG A 608 -0.97 -19.71 15.26
C ARG A 608 -1.14 -18.43 16.07
N HIS A 609 -2.20 -17.68 15.83
CA HIS A 609 -2.49 -16.41 16.51
C HIS A 609 -3.80 -16.54 17.29
N GLU A 610 -3.89 -15.89 18.44
CA GLU A 610 -4.84 -16.26 19.50
C GLU A 610 -5.47 -15.03 20.18
N ALA A 611 -6.80 -14.94 20.16
CA ALA A 611 -7.58 -13.90 20.83
C ALA A 611 -8.28 -14.46 22.09
N PRO A 612 -7.97 -13.97 23.30
CA PRO A 612 -8.67 -14.34 24.53
C PRO A 612 -10.13 -13.86 24.49
N VAL A 613 -11.10 -14.78 24.68
CA VAL A 613 -12.52 -14.44 24.57
C VAL A 613 -13.39 -15.07 25.66
N ARG A 614 -14.47 -14.35 25.99
CA ARG A 614 -15.57 -14.84 26.81
C ARG A 614 -16.54 -15.67 25.97
N THR A 615 -17.22 -16.63 26.59
CA THR A 615 -18.44 -17.21 25.99
C THR A 615 -19.64 -16.32 26.31
N ILE A 616 -20.53 -16.13 25.34
CA ILE A 616 -21.82 -15.44 25.48
C ILE A 616 -22.90 -16.52 25.35
N ASP A 617 -23.74 -16.68 26.38
CA ASP A 617 -24.72 -17.76 26.51
C ASP A 617 -24.19 -19.18 26.21
N GLY A 618 -22.92 -19.40 26.58
CA GLY A 618 -22.20 -20.67 26.37
C GLY A 618 -21.66 -20.88 24.95
N ARG A 619 -21.74 -19.87 24.07
CA ARG A 619 -21.24 -19.89 22.68
C ARG A 619 -20.11 -18.90 22.46
N VAL A 620 -19.44 -18.99 21.32
CA VAL A 620 -18.62 -17.93 20.71
C VAL A 620 -19.09 -17.77 19.27
N THR A 621 -19.40 -16.55 18.83
CA THR A 621 -19.82 -16.29 17.44
C THR A 621 -18.64 -15.82 16.60
N LEU A 622 -18.60 -16.25 15.34
CA LEU A 622 -17.59 -15.88 14.35
C LEU A 622 -18.27 -15.34 13.09
N GLU A 623 -17.80 -14.21 12.56
CA GLU A 623 -17.95 -13.81 11.16
C GLU A 623 -16.56 -13.79 10.54
N MET A 624 -16.29 -14.72 9.63
CA MET A 624 -15.02 -14.85 8.92
C MET A 624 -15.19 -14.30 7.51
N ILE A 625 -14.36 -13.33 7.12
CA ILE A 625 -14.19 -12.90 5.73
C ILE A 625 -12.99 -13.65 5.18
N VAL A 626 -13.17 -14.36 4.07
CA VAL A 626 -12.11 -15.11 3.37
C VAL A 626 -12.02 -14.58 1.95
N ASP A 627 -10.79 -14.39 1.47
CA ASP A 627 -10.47 -13.97 0.09
C ASP A 627 -9.33 -14.86 -0.46
N ARG A 628 -8.86 -14.62 -1.69
CA ARG A 628 -7.76 -15.36 -2.33
C ARG A 628 -6.54 -15.50 -1.43
N SER A 629 -6.20 -14.46 -0.66
CA SER A 629 -5.01 -14.43 0.22
C SER A 629 -5.19 -13.80 1.61
N THR A 630 -6.42 -13.66 2.10
CA THR A 630 -6.70 -13.10 3.45
C THR A 630 -7.70 -13.95 4.23
N ILE A 631 -7.63 -13.82 5.55
CA ILE A 631 -8.72 -14.15 6.46
C ILE A 631 -8.83 -13.07 7.56
N GLU A 632 -10.03 -12.52 7.76
CA GLU A 632 -10.36 -11.67 8.92
C GLU A 632 -11.45 -12.36 9.74
N VAL A 633 -11.19 -12.63 11.02
CA VAL A 633 -12.09 -13.35 11.93
C VAL A 633 -12.62 -12.42 13.01
N PHE A 634 -13.86 -11.96 12.84
CA PHE A 634 -14.56 -11.10 13.81
C PHE A 634 -15.28 -11.97 14.84
N ILE A 635 -14.94 -11.81 16.11
CA ILE A 635 -15.36 -12.69 17.20
C ILE A 635 -16.33 -11.96 18.14
N ASN A 636 -17.40 -12.63 18.58
CA ASN A 636 -18.41 -12.08 19.48
C ASN A 636 -18.95 -10.70 19.02
N ASP A 637 -19.35 -10.60 17.75
CA ASP A 637 -19.83 -9.34 17.13
C ASP A 637 -18.79 -8.19 17.14
N GLY A 638 -17.51 -8.51 17.30
CA GLY A 638 -16.38 -7.58 17.16
C GLY A 638 -15.56 -7.30 18.42
N GLU A 639 -15.86 -7.94 19.56
CA GLU A 639 -15.07 -7.81 20.81
C GLU A 639 -13.59 -8.18 20.67
N ALA A 640 -13.28 -9.02 19.68
CA ALA A 640 -11.92 -9.29 19.23
C ALA A 640 -11.91 -9.59 17.73
N VAL A 641 -10.78 -9.33 17.07
CA VAL A 641 -10.54 -9.65 15.67
C VAL A 641 -9.19 -10.39 15.54
N ILE A 642 -9.10 -11.34 14.61
CA ILE A 642 -7.84 -11.96 14.18
C ILE A 642 -7.72 -11.80 12.66
N SER A 643 -6.72 -11.05 12.21
CA SER A 643 -6.48 -10.75 10.79
C SER A 643 -5.15 -11.35 10.30
N ASP A 644 -5.21 -12.23 9.32
CA ASP A 644 -4.03 -12.94 8.79
C ASP A 644 -4.02 -13.03 7.26
N ARG A 645 -2.84 -12.84 6.68
CA ARG A 645 -2.53 -13.24 5.30
C ARG A 645 -2.39 -14.76 5.19
N ILE A 646 -2.77 -15.33 4.04
CA ILE A 646 -2.64 -16.76 3.71
C ILE A 646 -2.32 -16.93 2.22
N PHE A 647 -1.63 -18.01 1.84
CA PHE A 647 -1.22 -18.24 0.44
C PHE A 647 -1.48 -19.69 -0.03
N PRO A 648 -2.75 -20.17 0.04
CA PRO A 648 -3.11 -21.55 -0.32
C PRO A 648 -2.92 -21.82 -1.83
N SER A 649 -2.35 -22.98 -2.18
CA SER A 649 -2.14 -23.38 -3.57
C SER A 649 -3.37 -24.04 -4.19
N SER A 650 -4.22 -24.67 -3.37
CA SER A 650 -5.41 -25.40 -3.81
C SER A 650 -6.40 -24.52 -4.57
N GLN A 651 -6.66 -24.88 -5.83
CA GLN A 651 -7.65 -24.23 -6.71
C GLN A 651 -9.07 -24.82 -6.59
N GLN A 652 -9.25 -25.90 -5.82
CA GLN A 652 -10.56 -26.52 -5.56
C GLN A 652 -10.73 -26.85 -4.07
N PRO A 653 -10.65 -25.84 -3.19
CA PRO A 653 -10.68 -26.07 -1.76
C PRO A 653 -12.04 -26.58 -1.29
N VAL A 654 -12.01 -27.27 -0.14
CA VAL A 654 -13.21 -27.57 0.65
C VAL A 654 -13.18 -26.85 2.00
N ILE A 655 -14.34 -26.73 2.61
CA ILE A 655 -14.49 -26.41 4.03
C ILE A 655 -14.66 -27.73 4.78
N GLU A 656 -13.88 -27.94 5.83
CA GLU A 656 -14.09 -29.02 6.80
C GLU A 656 -14.55 -28.44 8.14
N VAL A 657 -15.29 -29.22 8.93
CA VAL A 657 -15.65 -28.85 10.30
C VAL A 657 -15.26 -29.96 11.27
N PHE A 658 -14.91 -29.59 12.50
CA PHE A 658 -14.50 -30.54 13.52
C PHE A 658 -15.08 -30.22 14.89
N ALA A 659 -15.33 -31.26 15.67
CA ALA A 659 -15.79 -31.17 17.05
C ALA A 659 -15.29 -32.37 17.87
N GLY A 660 -14.92 -32.14 19.13
CA GLY A 660 -14.38 -33.16 20.02
C GLY A 660 -15.29 -33.50 21.21
N GLY A 661 -15.76 -34.75 21.27
CA GLY A 661 -16.69 -35.23 22.29
C GLY A 661 -18.16 -34.92 21.96
N GLU A 662 -19.09 -35.57 22.65
CA GLU A 662 -20.54 -35.54 22.33
C GLU A 662 -21.21 -34.16 22.43
N THR A 663 -20.57 -33.19 23.08
CA THR A 663 -21.16 -31.90 23.42
C THR A 663 -20.58 -30.72 22.64
N ALA A 664 -19.43 -30.89 22.00
CA ALA A 664 -18.84 -29.86 21.14
C ALA A 664 -19.58 -29.83 19.79
N ARG A 665 -19.90 -28.64 19.28
CA ARG A 665 -20.70 -28.50 18.06
C ARG A 665 -20.59 -27.11 17.44
N LEU A 666 -20.78 -27.06 16.12
CA LEU A 666 -20.98 -25.84 15.37
C LEU A 666 -22.47 -25.67 15.09
N THR A 667 -22.95 -24.43 15.17
CA THR A 667 -24.36 -24.06 15.01
C THR A 667 -24.47 -22.81 14.15
N ASP A 668 -25.63 -22.58 13.53
CA ASP A 668 -25.93 -21.35 12.78
C ASP A 668 -24.89 -21.05 11.67
N THR A 669 -24.38 -22.10 11.03
CA THR A 669 -23.29 -22.06 10.05
C THR A 669 -23.80 -21.67 8.65
N THR A 670 -23.56 -20.42 8.23
CA THR A 670 -24.00 -19.87 6.95
C THR A 670 -22.84 -19.29 6.15
N LEU A 671 -22.68 -19.73 4.90
CA LEU A 671 -21.76 -19.17 3.91
C LEU A 671 -22.49 -18.22 2.95
N PHE A 672 -21.86 -17.09 2.64
CA PHE A 672 -22.28 -16.13 1.62
C PHE A 672 -21.12 -15.92 0.64
N PRO A 673 -21.18 -16.45 -0.60
CA PRO A 673 -20.16 -16.16 -1.60
C PRO A 673 -20.22 -14.68 -1.97
N LEU A 674 -19.05 -14.07 -2.15
CA LEU A 674 -18.91 -12.67 -2.55
C LEU A 674 -18.49 -12.59 -4.02
N ARG A 675 -18.92 -11.53 -4.71
CA ARG A 675 -18.40 -11.13 -6.02
C ARG A 675 -17.16 -10.26 -5.82
N SER A 676 -16.32 -10.20 -6.85
CA SER A 676 -15.22 -9.24 -6.91
C SER A 676 -15.70 -7.79 -6.86
N ILE A 677 -14.86 -6.91 -6.32
CA ILE A 677 -14.99 -5.44 -6.36
C ILE A 677 -14.37 -4.83 -7.63
N TRP A 678 -13.56 -5.62 -8.35
CA TRP A 678 -12.85 -5.21 -9.56
C TRP A 678 -13.74 -5.38 -10.79
N PRO A 679 -13.55 -4.56 -11.85
CA PRO A 679 -14.24 -4.79 -13.12
C PRO A 679 -13.71 -6.06 -13.80
N ASP A 680 -14.55 -6.71 -14.60
CA ASP A 680 -14.09 -7.79 -15.48
C ASP A 680 -12.94 -7.30 -16.38
N ALA A 681 -11.94 -8.15 -16.62
CA ALA A 681 -10.83 -7.83 -17.52
C ALA A 681 -11.36 -7.38 -18.91
N PRO A 682 -10.76 -6.35 -19.55
CA PRO A 682 -11.30 -5.80 -20.79
C PRO A 682 -11.35 -6.85 -21.89
N THR A 683 -12.54 -7.41 -22.15
CA THR A 683 -12.71 -8.39 -23.23
C THR A 683 -12.20 -7.81 -24.53
N ALA A 684 -11.13 -8.40 -25.08
CA ALA A 684 -10.48 -7.94 -26.29
C ALA A 684 -11.49 -7.98 -27.43
N THR A 685 -12.07 -6.82 -27.77
CA THR A 685 -13.04 -6.70 -28.85
C THR A 685 -12.34 -7.06 -30.14
N ALA A 686 -12.57 -8.28 -30.63
CA ALA A 686 -11.96 -8.80 -31.84
C ALA A 686 -12.15 -7.76 -32.95
N SER A 687 -11.06 -7.15 -33.40
CA SER A 687 -11.09 -6.12 -34.42
C SER A 687 -11.73 -6.71 -35.67
N GLY A 688 -12.89 -6.16 -36.05
CA GLY A 688 -13.75 -6.75 -37.05
C GLY A 688 -13.00 -6.95 -38.36
N ALA A 689 -12.88 -8.21 -38.79
CA ALA A 689 -12.46 -8.55 -40.14
C ALA A 689 -13.61 -8.27 -41.12
N GLU A 690 -14.04 -7.01 -41.18
CA GLU A 690 -14.90 -6.50 -42.24
C GLU A 690 -14.05 -6.27 -43.48
N GLY A 691 -14.23 -7.14 -44.47
CA GLY A 691 -13.66 -6.96 -45.79
C GLY A 691 -14.75 -6.90 -46.85
N GLU A 692 -14.67 -5.87 -47.69
CA GLU A 692 -15.02 -5.88 -49.13
C GLU A 692 -13.94 -5.11 -49.90
#